data_AF-A0A931YA98-F1
#
_entry.id   AF-A0A931YA98-F1
#
_cell.length_a   1.000
_cell.length_b   1.000
_cell.length_c   1.000
_cell.angle_alpha   90.00
_cell.angle_beta   90.00
_cell.angle_gamma   90.00
#
_symmetry.space_group_name_H-M   'P 1'
#
loop_
_entity.id
_entity.type
_entity.pdbx_description
1 polymer ?
#
loop_
_entity_poly.entity_id
_entity_poly.type
_entity_poly.pdbx_seq_one_letter_code
_entity_poly.pdbx_strand_id
1 'polypeptide(L)'
;MSERKFEQTISPNQEFLEQEVKKKSLETREVLGTLEKEKTDEHNVKEINLSGRGKFRKRKKTDEFIERHGEITKRKKKHTGRSVNSARPNKDQAHAANRYRQLQSELADFGASHISEWPKVLDLDTPLEEKNKIEPIGEIDLKSLDRIFSYLEGDLRISDRTKIERFGILKDGLERLKSLQLMSVAEATEAIRDFGLTPGAYSYLARRLEFYQKYISGEATRKVNTQKGDYKKQQYVDVVKKEVLDASQASPETIKLGVIRDIYFAAMQGTPEMGAVKVATNRINRGIERKKQAKGETSRSAQSPVKSVVQFHGYYSGVFKGSLGLYPELSQLYKECGQEINKRFADKGLDEKELEHKTVLLTARRLEGAFNYNGTLNTSASPYNAPFKESIIVGQLGHQVMRQMRGMRGKIQETNFRNVERFIGKSGDNRYGYEKKKLDKDVKTFEDFTFLEEHEQAEEAAELMTKQKNGEAIQRAKLWFGKETEKINRWLEKSKTKIAGYDITEEERDSISASVKNRYNKKVFDLQQEYQNEIARLQNRTPEELLRVLKERQTVVNKRFEKRKSLAQKALDLHFHFNHEGRHHNSKLFDQIDWVNDAPFGVIKRAHRALTAGVDDQTIMMRALAEVNGESADDQNPEKFIVNMLKSGNPIKVAQNFEKFSGITPDQHLNILLSIIESGCGREAVENLSKFTGITANDHLQIVQALNASGAGKTVVSNLEKFNGVKPEDKRDILFGVIKGGGGYQVAQNFEKYSDFFSEKDHRNIVLEIIKSGGGYYLNNKRVIDKFTGLEEGLRQVIIAGKYEALPHVLEAGFTIEEITRFPFLISPLVSKIMGKSFELNRASEEQTQSPQLKEKKLVIEQIFPKKEKVTRDNFESRLVRIDDLLSEVEQSTSGKCLLEEINNLCSEIDNGLENQKREVVGWPIERKRKEAVDSSASFVSNLLSMDESPIIRTLSACNLSTSEASLRRLAENDNDYIRIVIANNPDVSSAILDRISELSREQEVLEAVKSNKNVSMVTKYKIENQM
;
A
#
# COMPACT_ATOMS: atom_id res chain seq x y z
N MET A 1 38.22 -33.31 -25.89
CA MET A 1 37.68 -34.64 -25.52
C MET A 1 36.68 -34.43 -24.40
N SER A 2 35.42 -34.81 -24.44
CA SER A 2 34.58 -35.54 -25.40
C SER A 2 33.15 -35.38 -24.86
N GLU A 3 32.28 -34.69 -25.58
CA GLU A 3 31.09 -35.25 -26.26
C GLU A 3 29.99 -35.86 -25.36
N ARG A 4 28.78 -35.31 -25.51
CA ARG A 4 27.50 -36.03 -25.75
C ARG A 4 26.43 -34.98 -26.11
N LYS A 5 26.35 -34.61 -27.39
CA LYS A 5 25.33 -35.03 -28.37
C LYS A 5 23.89 -34.62 -28.03
N PHE A 6 23.50 -33.49 -28.62
CA PHE A 6 22.15 -33.14 -29.02
C PHE A 6 21.75 -34.02 -30.22
N GLU A 7 20.66 -34.78 -30.12
CA GLU A 7 19.98 -35.38 -31.26
C GLU A 7 18.47 -35.14 -31.13
N GLN A 8 17.95 -34.39 -32.11
CA GLN A 8 16.53 -34.21 -32.40
C GLN A 8 15.98 -35.53 -32.96
N THR A 9 14.82 -35.97 -32.46
CA THR A 9 13.98 -36.95 -33.13
C THR A 9 12.59 -36.36 -33.36
N ILE A 10 12.27 -36.24 -34.64
CA ILE A 10 10.99 -35.84 -35.22
C ILE A 10 10.06 -37.07 -35.21
N SER A 11 8.78 -36.88 -34.90
CA SER A 11 7.71 -37.88 -35.10
C SER A 11 6.35 -37.17 -35.24
N PRO A 12 5.34 -37.80 -35.89
CA PRO A 12 4.71 -37.28 -37.10
C PRO A 12 3.24 -36.93 -36.83
N ASN A 13 2.84 -35.68 -37.07
CA ASN A 13 1.45 -35.27 -36.78
C ASN A 13 0.86 -34.26 -37.78
N GLN A 14 1.35 -34.23 -39.02
CA GLN A 14 0.78 -33.37 -40.07
C GLN A 14 -0.12 -34.10 -41.08
N GLU A 15 -0.07 -35.43 -41.19
CA GLU A 15 -0.94 -36.17 -42.13
C GLU A 15 -2.33 -36.55 -41.56
N PHE A 16 -2.52 -36.49 -40.23
CA PHE A 16 -3.80 -36.84 -39.60
C PHE A 16 -4.79 -35.65 -39.58
N LEU A 17 -4.27 -34.42 -39.56
CA LEU A 17 -5.10 -33.20 -39.49
C LEU A 17 -5.72 -32.80 -40.84
N GLU A 18 -5.11 -33.17 -41.97
CA GLU A 18 -5.67 -32.84 -43.30
C GLU A 18 -6.78 -33.79 -43.74
N GLN A 19 -6.80 -35.05 -43.28
CA GLN A 19 -7.88 -35.99 -43.60
C GLN A 19 -9.15 -35.72 -42.78
N GLU A 20 -9.03 -35.17 -41.56
CA GLU A 20 -10.16 -34.90 -40.69
C GLU A 20 -10.87 -33.57 -41.03
N VAL A 21 -10.17 -32.63 -41.68
CA VAL A 21 -10.76 -31.40 -42.23
C VAL A 21 -11.51 -31.66 -43.55
N LYS A 22 -11.02 -32.55 -44.41
CA LYS A 22 -11.76 -32.95 -45.63
C LYS A 22 -13.07 -33.68 -45.32
N LYS A 23 -13.11 -34.51 -44.27
CA LYS A 23 -14.31 -35.26 -43.89
C LYS A 23 -15.43 -34.38 -43.32
N LYS A 24 -15.09 -33.29 -42.59
CA LYS A 24 -16.07 -32.32 -42.07
C LYS A 24 -16.62 -31.34 -43.11
N SER A 25 -15.93 -31.16 -44.25
CA SER A 25 -16.39 -30.31 -45.35
C SER A 25 -17.40 -30.98 -46.30
N LEU A 26 -17.46 -32.33 -46.31
CA LEU A 26 -18.45 -33.07 -47.12
C LEU A 26 -19.81 -33.19 -46.43
N GLU A 27 -19.86 -33.32 -45.10
CA GLU A 27 -21.12 -33.43 -44.34
C GLU A 27 -21.89 -32.10 -44.27
N THR A 28 -21.24 -30.97 -44.58
CA THR A 28 -21.89 -29.64 -44.62
C THR A 28 -22.49 -29.29 -45.98
N ARG A 29 -22.28 -30.11 -47.03
CA ARG A 29 -22.84 -29.89 -48.38
C ARG A 29 -24.11 -30.68 -48.69
N GLU A 30 -24.47 -31.69 -47.89
CA GLU A 30 -25.74 -32.44 -48.04
C GLU A 30 -26.92 -31.86 -47.24
N VAL A 31 -26.66 -31.00 -46.25
CA VAL A 31 -27.72 -30.41 -45.38
C VAL A 31 -28.26 -29.08 -45.93
N LEU A 32 -27.62 -28.49 -46.94
CA LEU A 32 -28.06 -27.24 -47.59
C LEU A 32 -28.88 -27.47 -48.88
N GLY A 33 -29.15 -28.72 -49.27
CA GLY A 33 -29.87 -29.08 -50.50
C GLY A 33 -31.39 -29.30 -50.36
N THR A 34 -31.98 -29.14 -49.17
CA THR A 34 -33.38 -29.54 -48.91
C THR A 34 -34.27 -28.45 -48.30
N LEU A 35 -33.85 -27.18 -48.34
CA LEU A 35 -34.64 -26.03 -47.84
C LEU A 35 -34.84 -24.92 -48.89
N GLU A 36 -34.91 -25.29 -50.16
CA GLU A 36 -35.48 -24.45 -51.22
C GLU A 36 -36.59 -25.21 -51.94
N LYS A 37 -37.77 -25.24 -51.32
CA LYS A 37 -39.07 -25.37 -51.98
C LYS A 37 -40.15 -25.05 -50.95
N GLU A 38 -41.14 -24.29 -51.39
CA GLU A 38 -42.36 -23.88 -50.67
C GLU A 38 -42.28 -22.54 -49.91
N LYS A 39 -42.27 -21.46 -50.70
CA LYS A 39 -42.91 -20.17 -50.38
C LYS A 39 -43.89 -19.83 -51.50
N THR A 40 -45.18 -19.83 -51.17
CA THR A 40 -46.38 -19.24 -51.83
C THR A 40 -47.54 -19.84 -51.00
N ASP A 41 -48.42 -19.15 -50.29
CA ASP A 41 -49.13 -17.92 -50.63
C ASP A 41 -49.64 -17.17 -49.37
N GLU A 42 -50.05 -15.96 -49.68
CA GLU A 42 -50.51 -14.82 -48.89
C GLU A 42 -51.95 -14.89 -48.33
N HIS A 43 -52.21 -13.95 -47.40
CA HIS A 43 -53.49 -13.28 -47.09
C HIS A 43 -54.68 -14.08 -46.51
N ASN A 44 -55.07 -13.80 -45.25
CA ASN A 44 -56.30 -13.04 -44.99
C ASN A 44 -56.51 -12.61 -43.53
N VAL A 45 -57.03 -11.39 -43.40
CA VAL A 45 -57.51 -10.70 -42.20
C VAL A 45 -58.87 -11.26 -41.77
N LYS A 46 -59.13 -11.33 -40.46
CA LYS A 46 -60.48 -11.10 -39.88
C LYS A 46 -60.41 -10.78 -38.39
N GLU A 47 -60.88 -9.59 -38.04
CA GLU A 47 -61.35 -9.19 -36.72
C GLU A 47 -62.50 -10.09 -36.24
N ILE A 48 -62.71 -10.17 -34.91
CA ILE A 48 -63.97 -9.87 -34.19
C ILE A 48 -63.80 -10.23 -32.70
N ASN A 49 -63.66 -9.17 -31.89
CA ASN A 49 -64.46 -8.81 -30.72
C ASN A 49 -65.40 -9.87 -30.06
N LEU A 50 -65.28 -10.06 -28.73
CA LEU A 50 -66.31 -9.76 -27.70
C LEU A 50 -66.23 -10.64 -26.43
N SER A 51 -66.12 -9.91 -25.30
CA SER A 51 -66.94 -10.06 -24.08
C SER A 51 -66.86 -11.30 -23.19
N GLY A 52 -66.78 -11.07 -21.88
CA GLY A 52 -67.03 -12.10 -20.87
C GLY A 52 -66.70 -11.68 -19.44
N ARG A 53 -67.54 -10.82 -18.84
CA ARG A 53 -67.55 -10.51 -17.40
C ARG A 53 -67.82 -11.78 -16.58
N GLY A 54 -67.15 -11.93 -15.43
CA GLY A 54 -67.54 -12.89 -14.39
C GLY A 54 -66.91 -12.59 -13.04
N LYS A 55 -67.63 -11.87 -12.18
CA LYS A 55 -67.32 -11.64 -10.75
C LYS A 55 -67.35 -12.97 -9.98
N PHE A 56 -66.48 -13.19 -8.99
CA PHE A 56 -66.88 -13.72 -7.66
C PHE A 56 -65.79 -13.52 -6.59
N ARG A 57 -66.26 -13.49 -5.34
CA ARG A 57 -65.70 -12.92 -4.10
C ARG A 57 -64.84 -13.90 -3.28
N LYS A 58 -63.86 -13.30 -2.59
CA LYS A 58 -63.42 -13.47 -1.17
C LYS A 58 -63.03 -14.86 -0.60
N ARG A 59 -61.81 -14.81 0.00
CA ARG A 59 -61.31 -15.40 1.26
C ARG A 59 -60.97 -16.91 1.28
N LYS A 60 -59.68 -17.20 1.52
CA LYS A 60 -59.17 -17.72 2.81
C LYS A 60 -57.64 -17.65 2.88
N LYS A 61 -57.14 -17.08 3.98
CA LYS A 61 -55.78 -17.33 4.51
C LYS A 61 -55.78 -18.75 5.10
N THR A 62 -54.73 -19.51 4.82
CA THR A 62 -54.07 -20.48 5.74
C THR A 62 -52.88 -21.11 5.02
N ASP A 63 -51.72 -21.01 5.65
CA ASP A 63 -50.63 -22.00 5.68
C ASP A 63 -50.06 -22.58 4.37
N GLU A 64 -49.13 -21.85 3.77
CA GLU A 64 -48.05 -22.44 2.96
C GLU A 64 -46.72 -21.72 3.25
N PHE A 65 -46.10 -22.09 4.38
CA PHE A 65 -44.67 -21.87 4.60
C PHE A 65 -44.12 -23.15 5.22
N ILE A 66 -43.10 -23.72 4.56
CA ILE A 66 -42.41 -25.01 4.83
C ILE A 66 -42.83 -26.14 3.87
N GLU A 67 -42.46 -26.03 2.59
CA GLU A 67 -42.01 -27.19 1.80
C GLU A 67 -41.17 -26.78 0.57
N ARG A 68 -40.03 -26.12 0.81
CA ARG A 68 -38.94 -26.03 -0.19
C ARG A 68 -37.59 -26.14 0.47
N HIS A 69 -37.23 -27.34 0.93
CA HIS A 69 -35.83 -27.78 1.05
C HIS A 69 -35.80 -29.29 1.26
N GLY A 70 -35.85 -30.04 0.15
CA GLY A 70 -35.96 -31.48 0.20
C GLY A 70 -35.37 -32.27 -0.96
N GLU A 71 -34.73 -31.69 -1.98
CA GLU A 71 -34.14 -32.50 -3.07
C GLU A 71 -32.84 -31.93 -3.66
N ILE A 72 -31.74 -32.05 -2.92
CA ILE A 72 -30.40 -32.20 -3.54
C ILE A 72 -29.62 -33.21 -2.73
N THR A 73 -29.68 -34.49 -3.11
CA THR A 73 -28.61 -35.49 -2.93
C THR A 73 -29.06 -36.82 -3.51
N LYS A 74 -28.76 -37.05 -4.80
CA LYS A 74 -28.54 -38.38 -5.40
C LYS A 74 -28.02 -38.22 -6.82
N ARG A 75 -26.69 -38.21 -6.99
CA ARG A 75 -26.03 -38.64 -8.23
C ARG A 75 -24.93 -39.63 -7.86
N LYS A 76 -25.21 -40.92 -8.06
CA LYS A 76 -24.20 -41.96 -8.18
C LYS A 76 -24.23 -42.50 -9.62
N LYS A 77 -23.04 -42.71 -10.16
CA LYS A 77 -22.70 -43.30 -11.46
C LYS A 77 -23.26 -44.72 -11.61
N LYS A 78 -23.68 -45.09 -12.83
CA LYS A 78 -23.25 -46.29 -13.58
C LYS A 78 -23.85 -46.31 -15.01
N HIS A 79 -23.00 -46.52 -16.02
CA HIS A 79 -23.34 -47.07 -17.35
C HIS A 79 -23.91 -48.49 -17.17
N THR A 80 -24.75 -49.10 -18.01
CA THR A 80 -24.78 -49.33 -19.47
C THR A 80 -26.18 -49.84 -19.87
N GLY A 81 -26.60 -49.70 -21.14
CA GLY A 81 -27.74 -50.47 -21.70
C GLY A 81 -28.62 -49.65 -22.66
N ARG A 82 -28.62 -50.05 -23.93
CA ARG A 82 -29.25 -49.41 -25.10
C ARG A 82 -30.60 -50.09 -25.36
N SER A 83 -31.72 -49.35 -25.41
CA SER A 83 -32.91 -49.66 -26.24
C SER A 83 -33.93 -48.51 -26.26
N VAL A 84 -34.01 -47.85 -27.41
CA VAL A 84 -35.15 -47.36 -28.22
C VAL A 84 -36.37 -46.65 -27.56
N ASN A 85 -36.50 -45.38 -27.97
CA ASN A 85 -37.69 -44.51 -28.17
C ASN A 85 -38.63 -44.15 -27.00
N SER A 86 -38.24 -43.08 -26.29
CA SER A 86 -39.13 -41.93 -26.07
C SER A 86 -38.29 -40.65 -26.13
N ALA A 87 -38.64 -39.73 -27.03
CA ALA A 87 -37.88 -38.51 -27.28
C ALA A 87 -37.82 -37.65 -26.01
N ARG A 88 -36.65 -37.61 -25.36
CA ARG A 88 -36.34 -36.65 -24.29
C ARG A 88 -35.74 -35.38 -24.90
N PRO A 89 -36.07 -34.18 -24.38
CA PRO A 89 -35.50 -32.94 -24.86
C PRO A 89 -33.97 -32.97 -24.72
N ASN A 90 -33.28 -32.41 -25.71
CA ASN A 90 -31.83 -32.39 -25.82
C ASN A 90 -31.20 -31.78 -24.54
N LYS A 91 -30.03 -32.28 -24.09
CA LYS A 91 -29.38 -31.82 -22.84
C LYS A 91 -29.15 -30.31 -22.81
N ASP A 92 -28.92 -29.71 -23.97
CA ASP A 92 -28.74 -28.27 -24.11
C ASP A 92 -30.04 -27.49 -23.94
N GLN A 93 -31.16 -28.02 -24.43
CA GLN A 93 -32.50 -27.46 -24.20
C GLN A 93 -32.94 -27.60 -22.74
N ALA A 94 -32.60 -28.71 -22.07
CA ALA A 94 -32.88 -28.90 -20.65
C ALA A 94 -32.07 -27.94 -19.76
N HIS A 95 -30.81 -27.66 -20.12
CA HIS A 95 -29.98 -26.67 -19.44
C HIS A 95 -30.40 -25.23 -19.74
N ALA A 96 -30.88 -24.91 -20.95
CA ALA A 96 -31.47 -23.62 -21.28
C ALA A 96 -32.79 -23.38 -20.53
N ALA A 97 -33.69 -24.38 -20.50
CA ALA A 97 -34.98 -24.31 -19.81
C ALA A 97 -34.84 -24.18 -18.29
N ASN A 98 -33.84 -24.82 -17.66
CA ASN A 98 -33.57 -24.65 -16.23
C ASN A 98 -33.02 -23.25 -15.90
N ARG A 99 -32.21 -22.67 -16.81
CA ARG A 99 -31.67 -21.31 -16.68
C ARG A 99 -32.75 -20.24 -16.85
N TYR A 100 -33.59 -20.42 -17.86
CA TYR A 100 -34.77 -19.58 -18.09
C TYR A 100 -35.72 -19.63 -16.90
N ARG A 101 -35.98 -20.81 -16.32
CA ARG A 101 -36.76 -20.96 -15.09
C ARG A 101 -36.14 -20.27 -13.87
N GLN A 102 -34.82 -20.32 -13.71
CA GLN A 102 -34.14 -19.70 -12.58
C GLN A 102 -34.18 -18.16 -12.66
N LEU A 103 -33.90 -17.60 -13.85
CA LEU A 103 -34.05 -16.17 -14.15
C LEU A 103 -35.50 -15.70 -14.05
N GLN A 104 -36.46 -16.47 -14.58
CA GLN A 104 -37.88 -16.18 -14.43
C GLN A 104 -38.33 -16.23 -12.97
N SER A 105 -37.78 -17.12 -12.13
CA SER A 105 -38.11 -17.14 -10.70
C SER A 105 -37.60 -15.89 -9.98
N GLU A 106 -36.41 -15.40 -10.33
CA GLU A 106 -35.83 -14.17 -9.76
C GLU A 106 -36.59 -12.92 -10.24
N LEU A 107 -37.16 -12.94 -11.45
CA LEU A 107 -37.99 -11.87 -12.01
C LEU A 107 -39.44 -11.88 -11.49
N ALA A 108 -40.00 -13.07 -11.25
CA ALA A 108 -41.34 -13.25 -10.70
C ALA A 108 -41.47 -12.67 -9.27
N ASP A 109 -40.40 -12.73 -8.47
CA ASP A 109 -40.31 -12.07 -7.15
C ASP A 109 -40.46 -10.53 -7.21
N PHE A 110 -40.40 -9.95 -8.41
CA PHE A 110 -40.60 -8.52 -8.66
C PHE A 110 -41.76 -8.25 -9.65
N GLY A 111 -42.51 -9.26 -10.08
CA GLY A 111 -43.70 -9.09 -10.92
C GLY A 111 -43.43 -8.95 -12.42
N ALA A 112 -42.26 -9.37 -12.94
CA ALA A 112 -41.99 -9.42 -14.38
C ALA A 112 -42.30 -10.81 -14.96
N SER A 113 -42.76 -10.86 -16.22
CA SER A 113 -43.06 -12.11 -16.93
C SER A 113 -41.93 -12.56 -17.88
N HIS A 114 -41.14 -11.60 -18.38
CA HIS A 114 -40.08 -11.82 -19.36
C HIS A 114 -38.80 -11.02 -19.04
N ILE A 115 -37.63 -11.50 -19.48
CA ILE A 115 -36.34 -10.84 -19.19
C ILE A 115 -36.30 -9.42 -19.77
N SER A 116 -36.84 -9.17 -20.96
CA SER A 116 -36.90 -7.82 -21.54
C SER A 116 -37.67 -6.78 -20.69
N GLU A 117 -38.45 -7.20 -19.70
CA GLU A 117 -39.21 -6.31 -18.81
C GLU A 117 -38.44 -5.97 -17.52
N TRP A 118 -37.28 -6.58 -17.28
CA TRP A 118 -36.50 -6.40 -16.04
C TRP A 118 -36.11 -4.93 -15.74
N PRO A 119 -35.79 -4.07 -16.73
CA PRO A 119 -35.52 -2.65 -16.48
C PRO A 119 -36.71 -1.91 -15.88
N LYS A 120 -37.93 -2.22 -16.35
CA LYS A 120 -39.19 -1.62 -15.85
C LYS A 120 -39.54 -2.11 -14.46
N VAL A 121 -39.32 -3.40 -14.21
CA VAL A 121 -39.64 -4.05 -12.94
C VAL A 121 -38.71 -3.64 -11.79
N LEU A 122 -37.46 -3.31 -12.11
CA LEU A 122 -36.52 -2.73 -11.15
C LEU A 122 -36.63 -1.22 -11.04
N ASP A 123 -37.62 -0.64 -11.74
CA ASP A 123 -37.95 0.78 -11.71
C ASP A 123 -36.70 1.64 -11.97
N LEU A 124 -35.93 1.29 -13.02
CA LEU A 124 -34.69 2.00 -13.36
C LEU A 124 -34.95 3.49 -13.64
N ASP A 125 -36.17 3.83 -14.05
CA ASP A 125 -36.57 5.15 -14.52
C ASP A 125 -37.00 6.11 -13.38
N THR A 126 -37.46 5.61 -12.22
CA THR A 126 -37.94 6.47 -11.13
C THR A 126 -36.82 6.83 -10.13
N PRO A 127 -36.60 8.10 -9.76
CA PRO A 127 -35.55 8.49 -8.82
C PRO A 127 -35.65 7.77 -7.45
N LEU A 128 -34.51 7.48 -6.81
CA LEU A 128 -34.42 6.79 -5.50
C LEU A 128 -35.19 7.47 -4.34
N GLU A 129 -35.67 8.71 -4.53
CA GLU A 129 -36.29 9.52 -3.47
C GLU A 129 -37.81 9.34 -3.30
N GLU A 130 -38.48 8.56 -4.16
CA GLU A 130 -39.94 8.58 -4.21
C GLU A 130 -40.64 7.67 -3.19
N LYS A 131 -40.84 8.22 -1.97
CA LYS A 131 -42.09 8.01 -1.21
C LYS A 131 -42.94 9.27 -1.07
N ASN A 132 -42.42 10.42 -1.45
CA ASN A 132 -43.20 11.65 -1.59
C ASN A 132 -43.28 11.96 -3.08
N LYS A 133 -44.50 11.91 -3.62
CA LYS A 133 -44.81 12.28 -5.00
C LYS A 133 -44.04 13.56 -5.36
N ILE A 134 -43.08 13.43 -6.26
CA ILE A 134 -42.57 14.58 -7.00
C ILE A 134 -43.72 14.97 -7.91
N GLU A 135 -44.50 15.98 -7.51
CA GLU A 135 -45.43 16.59 -8.47
C GLU A 135 -44.60 17.13 -9.65
N PRO A 136 -45.03 16.90 -10.91
CA PRO A 136 -44.44 17.55 -12.06
C PRO A 136 -44.75 19.04 -11.95
N ILE A 137 -43.80 19.78 -11.39
CA ILE A 137 -43.79 21.24 -11.37
C ILE A 137 -43.05 21.66 -12.65
N GLY A 138 -43.56 22.67 -13.35
CA GLY A 138 -43.08 23.12 -14.66
C GLY A 138 -41.56 23.23 -14.76
N GLU A 139 -41.04 22.99 -15.98
CA GLU A 139 -39.60 23.00 -16.27
C GLU A 139 -38.95 24.28 -15.74
N ILE A 140 -37.99 24.12 -14.82
CA ILE A 140 -37.16 25.22 -14.34
C ILE A 140 -36.25 25.65 -15.50
N ASP A 141 -36.39 26.91 -15.94
CA ASP A 141 -35.57 27.49 -17.01
C ASP A 141 -34.12 27.67 -16.54
N LEU A 142 -33.14 27.32 -17.38
CA LEU A 142 -31.71 27.50 -17.11
C LEU A 142 -31.36 28.94 -16.79
N LYS A 143 -32.05 29.92 -17.39
CA LYS A 143 -31.85 31.34 -17.10
C LYS A 143 -32.14 31.69 -15.63
N SER A 144 -33.05 30.96 -14.98
CA SER A 144 -33.37 31.16 -13.57
C SER A 144 -32.26 30.67 -12.61
N LEU A 145 -31.26 29.94 -13.13
CA LEU A 145 -30.11 29.39 -12.40
C LEU A 145 -28.82 30.20 -12.62
N ASP A 146 -28.87 31.32 -13.34
CA ASP A 146 -27.70 32.14 -13.64
C ASP A 146 -26.93 32.62 -12.41
N ARG A 147 -27.64 32.84 -11.30
CA ARG A 147 -27.03 33.32 -10.05
C ARG A 147 -26.12 32.26 -9.43
N ILE A 148 -26.49 30.98 -9.47
CA ILE A 148 -25.63 29.90 -8.95
C ILE A 148 -24.45 29.61 -9.89
N PHE A 149 -24.65 29.68 -11.21
CA PHE A 149 -23.54 29.52 -12.17
C PHE A 149 -22.50 30.64 -12.01
N SER A 150 -22.96 31.89 -11.95
CA SER A 150 -22.09 33.05 -11.74
C SER A 150 -21.34 32.98 -10.41
N TYR A 151 -22.01 32.53 -9.35
CA TYR A 151 -21.39 32.36 -8.02
C TYR A 151 -20.28 31.30 -8.00
N LEU A 152 -20.39 30.23 -8.80
CA LEU A 152 -19.41 29.13 -8.82
C LEU A 152 -18.28 29.31 -9.85
N GLU A 153 -18.53 30.04 -10.92
CA GLU A 153 -17.65 30.06 -12.10
C GLU A 153 -17.23 31.48 -12.55
N GLY A 154 -17.83 32.53 -11.99
CA GLY A 154 -17.57 33.91 -12.36
C GLY A 154 -17.89 34.21 -13.84
N ASP A 155 -17.15 35.15 -14.44
CA ASP A 155 -17.31 35.57 -15.84
C ASP A 155 -16.71 34.58 -16.87
N LEU A 156 -16.12 33.46 -16.43
CA LEU A 156 -15.49 32.44 -17.28
C LEU A 156 -16.49 31.55 -18.03
N ARG A 157 -17.74 32.02 -18.24
CA ARG A 157 -18.85 31.26 -18.80
C ARG A 157 -18.72 31.12 -20.32
N ILE A 158 -17.76 30.32 -20.77
CA ILE A 158 -17.60 29.93 -22.17
C ILE A 158 -18.29 28.58 -22.35
N SER A 159 -19.48 28.58 -22.96
CA SER A 159 -20.19 27.34 -23.31
C SER A 159 -19.56 26.72 -24.56
N ASP A 160 -18.87 25.59 -24.38
CA ASP A 160 -18.38 24.78 -25.49
C ASP A 160 -19.38 23.69 -25.86
N ARG A 161 -20.19 23.98 -26.89
CA ARG A 161 -21.21 23.08 -27.40
C ARG A 161 -20.64 21.73 -27.85
N THR A 162 -19.37 21.68 -28.26
CA THR A 162 -18.73 20.43 -28.70
C THR A 162 -18.57 19.43 -27.55
N LYS A 163 -18.34 19.90 -26.32
CA LYS A 163 -18.28 19.03 -25.12
C LYS A 163 -19.66 18.44 -24.81
N ILE A 164 -20.71 19.26 -24.92
CA ILE A 164 -22.10 18.86 -24.66
C ILE A 164 -22.53 17.78 -25.66
N GLU A 165 -22.27 17.99 -26.95
CA GLU A 165 -22.55 17.00 -27.99
C GLU A 165 -21.75 15.70 -27.80
N ARG A 166 -20.47 15.82 -27.44
CA ARG A 166 -19.62 14.65 -27.12
C ARG A 166 -20.21 13.81 -25.99
N PHE A 167 -20.78 14.43 -24.95
CA PHE A 167 -21.44 13.72 -23.86
C PHE A 167 -22.66 12.91 -24.34
N GLY A 168 -23.43 13.43 -25.30
CA GLY A 168 -24.56 12.71 -25.90
C GLY A 168 -24.19 11.43 -26.64
N ILE A 169 -22.96 11.34 -27.18
CA ILE A 169 -22.47 10.17 -27.92
C ILE A 169 -22.00 9.05 -26.98
N LEU A 170 -21.55 9.39 -25.77
CA LEU A 170 -20.98 8.42 -24.83
C LEU A 170 -22.05 7.49 -24.24
N LYS A 171 -21.79 6.18 -24.34
CA LYS A 171 -22.64 5.11 -23.77
C LYS A 171 -22.13 4.56 -22.44
N ASP A 172 -20.81 4.55 -22.23
CA ASP A 172 -20.18 4.06 -20.99
C ASP A 172 -20.39 5.07 -19.85
N GLY A 173 -20.95 4.61 -18.72
CA GLY A 173 -21.26 5.47 -17.58
C GLY A 173 -20.04 6.17 -16.98
N LEU A 174 -18.89 5.49 -16.93
CA LEU A 174 -17.64 6.06 -16.41
C LEU A 174 -17.10 7.17 -17.34
N GLU A 175 -17.17 6.96 -18.65
CA GLU A 175 -16.78 7.97 -19.63
C GLU A 175 -17.70 9.18 -19.61
N ARG A 176 -19.02 8.98 -19.46
CA ARG A 176 -20.00 10.05 -19.26
C ARG A 176 -19.67 10.89 -18.02
N LEU A 177 -19.36 10.26 -16.89
CA LEU A 177 -18.96 10.96 -15.66
C LEU A 177 -17.63 11.73 -15.80
N LYS A 178 -16.63 11.14 -16.48
CA LYS A 178 -15.36 11.82 -16.78
C LYS A 178 -15.54 13.01 -17.71
N SER A 179 -16.47 12.94 -18.66
CA SER A 179 -16.81 14.06 -19.55
C SER A 179 -17.38 15.24 -18.74
N LEU A 180 -18.29 14.96 -17.80
CA LEU A 180 -18.86 15.98 -16.90
C LEU A 180 -17.82 16.63 -15.97
N GLN A 181 -16.74 15.93 -15.62
CA GLN A 181 -15.63 16.50 -14.83
C GLN A 181 -14.88 17.61 -15.56
N LEU A 182 -14.84 17.55 -16.89
CA LEU A 182 -14.13 18.50 -17.75
C LEU A 182 -15.03 19.68 -18.17
N MET A 183 -16.29 19.65 -17.77
CA MET A 183 -17.29 20.68 -18.05
C MET A 183 -17.42 21.66 -16.88
N SER A 184 -17.79 22.89 -17.21
CA SER A 184 -18.38 23.83 -16.27
C SER A 184 -19.72 23.29 -15.73
N VAL A 185 -20.15 23.80 -14.58
CA VAL A 185 -21.45 23.47 -13.96
C VAL A 185 -22.59 23.81 -14.91
N ALA A 186 -22.48 24.93 -15.64
CA ALA A 186 -23.45 25.29 -16.66
C ALA A 186 -23.48 24.29 -17.82
N GLU A 187 -22.33 23.99 -18.44
CA GLU A 187 -22.21 23.00 -19.54
C GLU A 187 -22.72 21.61 -19.09
N ALA A 188 -22.36 21.16 -17.88
CA ALA A 188 -22.79 19.88 -17.34
C ALA A 188 -24.32 19.83 -17.12
N THR A 189 -24.92 20.95 -16.70
CA THR A 189 -26.37 21.05 -16.51
C THR A 189 -27.10 21.00 -17.86
N GLU A 190 -26.59 21.72 -18.87
CA GLU A 190 -27.09 21.65 -20.25
C GLU A 190 -26.94 20.24 -20.85
N ALA A 191 -25.80 19.60 -20.65
CA ALA A 191 -25.57 18.23 -21.11
C ALA A 191 -26.55 17.22 -20.49
N ILE A 192 -26.90 17.37 -19.21
CA ILE A 192 -27.89 16.52 -18.53
C ILE A 192 -29.32 16.85 -19.00
N ARG A 193 -29.63 18.12 -19.28
CA ARG A 193 -30.92 18.52 -19.86
C ARG A 193 -31.13 17.88 -21.23
N ASP A 194 -30.12 17.96 -22.10
CA ASP A 194 -30.25 17.59 -23.51
C ASP A 194 -30.04 16.08 -23.74
N PHE A 195 -29.17 15.44 -22.95
CA PHE A 195 -28.74 14.05 -23.15
C PHE A 195 -28.85 13.18 -21.90
N GLY A 196 -29.62 13.60 -20.90
CA GLY A 196 -29.97 12.77 -19.74
C GLY A 196 -30.77 11.53 -20.15
N LEU A 197 -30.53 10.39 -19.49
CA LEU A 197 -31.21 9.13 -19.84
C LEU A 197 -32.67 9.08 -19.39
N THR A 198 -33.06 9.92 -18.41
CA THR A 198 -34.43 10.01 -17.91
C THR A 198 -34.89 11.46 -17.85
N PRO A 199 -36.19 11.73 -18.10
CA PRO A 199 -36.76 13.08 -17.92
C PRO A 199 -36.64 13.61 -16.48
N GLY A 200 -36.54 12.70 -15.50
CA GLY A 200 -36.34 13.04 -14.09
C GLY A 200 -34.94 13.54 -13.73
N ALA A 201 -33.92 13.25 -14.55
CA ALA A 201 -32.53 13.60 -14.27
C ALA A 201 -32.32 15.11 -14.19
N TYR A 202 -32.75 15.84 -15.23
CA TYR A 202 -32.69 17.30 -15.25
C TYR A 202 -33.58 17.92 -14.18
N SER A 203 -34.81 17.40 -14.02
CA SER A 203 -35.76 17.88 -13.02
C SER A 203 -35.21 17.80 -11.59
N TYR A 204 -34.51 16.71 -11.26
CA TYR A 204 -33.79 16.58 -9.99
C TYR A 204 -32.68 17.62 -9.88
N LEU A 205 -31.79 17.68 -10.88
CA LEU A 205 -30.63 18.56 -10.84
C LEU A 205 -31.03 20.03 -10.72
N ALA A 206 -32.00 20.48 -11.52
CA ALA A 206 -32.51 21.84 -11.49
C ALA A 206 -33.06 22.22 -10.11
N ARG A 207 -33.80 21.34 -9.42
CA ARG A 207 -34.28 21.57 -8.05
C ARG A 207 -33.16 21.65 -7.02
N ARG A 208 -32.11 20.84 -7.20
CA ARG A 208 -30.92 20.88 -6.33
C ARG A 208 -30.16 22.18 -6.53
N LEU A 209 -29.96 22.62 -7.78
CA LEU A 209 -29.34 23.91 -8.13
C LEU A 209 -30.16 25.09 -7.58
N GLU A 210 -31.49 25.05 -7.69
CA GLU A 210 -32.38 26.05 -7.10
C GLU A 210 -32.27 26.07 -5.56
N PHE A 211 -32.17 24.90 -4.93
CA PHE A 211 -31.89 24.81 -3.50
C PHE A 211 -30.54 25.44 -3.14
N TYR A 212 -29.47 25.17 -3.89
CA TYR A 212 -28.16 25.80 -3.66
C TYR A 212 -28.23 27.31 -3.83
N GLN A 213 -28.95 27.80 -4.85
CA GLN A 213 -29.18 29.23 -5.08
C GLN A 213 -29.91 29.90 -3.91
N LYS A 214 -30.95 29.27 -3.36
CA LYS A 214 -31.64 29.73 -2.15
C LYS A 214 -30.76 29.63 -0.90
N TYR A 215 -29.87 28.65 -0.86
CA TYR A 215 -28.99 28.44 0.29
C TYR A 215 -27.93 29.52 0.36
N ILE A 216 -27.26 29.85 -0.75
CA ILE A 216 -26.28 30.95 -0.82
C ILE A 216 -26.92 32.32 -0.61
N SER A 217 -28.21 32.49 -0.90
CA SER A 217 -28.94 33.74 -0.65
C SER A 217 -29.55 33.84 0.77
N GLY A 218 -29.39 32.83 1.61
CA GLY A 218 -29.96 32.80 2.97
C GLY A 218 -31.47 32.58 3.01
N GLU A 219 -32.08 32.14 1.91
CA GLU A 219 -33.53 31.91 1.77
C GLU A 219 -33.93 30.43 1.92
N ALA A 220 -32.97 29.51 1.93
CA ALA A 220 -33.26 28.08 2.03
C ALA A 220 -33.81 27.72 3.42
N THR A 221 -34.96 27.04 3.44
CA THR A 221 -35.62 26.63 4.70
C THR A 221 -35.68 25.11 4.86
N ARG A 222 -35.47 24.61 6.08
CA ARG A 222 -35.78 23.23 6.48
C ARG A 222 -37.13 23.15 7.21
N LYS A 223 -37.84 22.04 7.04
CA LYS A 223 -39.05 21.74 7.83
C LYS A 223 -38.64 21.04 9.12
N VAL A 224 -39.05 21.59 10.27
CA VAL A 224 -38.83 21.01 11.60
C VAL A 224 -40.19 20.74 12.23
N ASN A 225 -40.40 19.49 12.64
CA ASN A 225 -41.59 19.11 13.39
C ASN A 225 -41.38 19.53 14.84
N THR A 226 -42.23 20.43 15.34
CA THR A 226 -42.22 20.89 16.73
C THR A 226 -43.59 20.71 17.34
N GLN A 227 -43.68 20.27 18.59
CA GLN A 227 -44.94 20.16 19.29
C GLN A 227 -45.35 21.52 19.85
N LYS A 228 -46.54 21.99 19.48
CA LYS A 228 -47.12 23.24 20.00
C LYS A 228 -48.38 22.89 20.79
N GLY A 229 -48.50 23.41 22.01
CA GLY A 229 -49.69 23.22 22.83
C GLY A 229 -50.90 23.94 22.22
N ASP A 230 -51.97 23.20 21.96
CA ASP A 230 -53.29 23.75 21.66
C ASP A 230 -54.06 23.89 22.98
N TYR A 231 -53.97 25.06 23.60
CA TYR A 231 -54.55 25.37 24.91
C TYR A 231 -56.09 25.23 24.93
N LYS A 232 -56.76 25.24 23.76
CA LYS A 232 -58.22 25.01 23.67
C LYS A 232 -58.59 23.52 23.72
N LYS A 233 -57.67 22.63 23.33
CA LYS A 233 -57.88 21.17 23.29
C LYS A 233 -57.08 20.40 24.36
N GLN A 234 -56.29 21.09 25.17
CA GLN A 234 -55.37 20.50 26.16
C GLN A 234 -54.48 19.38 25.58
N GLN A 235 -54.04 19.53 24.33
CA GLN A 235 -53.21 18.55 23.65
C GLN A 235 -52.05 19.23 22.91
N TYR A 236 -50.93 18.52 22.81
CA TYR A 236 -49.82 18.93 21.97
C TYR A 236 -50.10 18.50 20.53
N VAL A 237 -50.07 19.45 19.61
CA VAL A 237 -50.24 19.19 18.18
C VAL A 237 -48.86 19.31 17.52
N ASP A 238 -48.51 18.33 16.69
CA ASP A 238 -47.30 18.41 15.86
C ASP A 238 -47.49 19.52 14.82
N VAL A 239 -46.68 20.58 14.91
CA VAL A 239 -46.67 21.71 13.99
C VAL A 239 -45.36 21.69 13.20
N VAL A 240 -45.46 21.71 11.88
CA VAL A 240 -44.31 21.82 10.99
C VAL A 240 -43.91 23.29 10.87
N LYS A 241 -42.79 23.69 11.48
CA LYS A 241 -42.20 25.03 11.29
C LYS A 241 -41.16 24.99 10.18
N LYS A 242 -41.03 26.10 9.43
CA LYS A 242 -39.93 26.32 8.49
C LYS A 242 -38.86 27.16 9.19
N GLU A 243 -37.66 26.62 9.31
CA GLU A 243 -36.48 27.32 9.84
C GLU A 243 -35.51 27.61 8.70
N VAL A 244 -34.95 28.82 8.65
CA VAL A 244 -33.89 29.17 7.69
C VAL A 244 -32.63 28.38 8.01
N LEU A 245 -31.99 27.83 6.99
CA LEU A 245 -30.72 27.11 7.11
C LEU A 245 -29.58 28.11 7.26
N ASP A 246 -28.69 27.87 8.23
CA ASP A 246 -27.47 28.66 8.39
C ASP A 246 -26.53 28.44 7.20
N ALA A 247 -26.23 29.52 6.49
CA ALA A 247 -25.33 29.56 5.34
C ALA A 247 -23.95 30.13 5.70
N SER A 248 -23.66 30.42 6.98
CA SER A 248 -22.40 31.01 7.44
C SER A 248 -21.13 30.21 7.07
N GLN A 249 -21.28 28.92 6.79
CA GLN A 249 -20.20 28.00 6.41
C GLN A 249 -20.15 27.68 4.90
N ALA A 250 -20.96 28.34 4.06
CA ALA A 250 -21.05 28.08 2.63
C ALA A 250 -19.96 28.83 1.84
N SER A 251 -18.86 28.16 1.49
CA SER A 251 -17.87 28.66 0.53
C SER A 251 -18.16 28.21 -0.91
N PRO A 252 -17.68 28.91 -1.96
CA PRO A 252 -17.82 28.46 -3.35
C PRO A 252 -17.31 27.04 -3.58
N GLU A 253 -16.18 26.66 -2.97
CA GLU A 253 -15.60 25.32 -3.07
C GLU A 253 -16.53 24.27 -2.46
N THR A 254 -17.14 24.60 -1.31
CA THR A 254 -18.08 23.69 -0.66
C THR A 254 -19.35 23.53 -1.49
N ILE A 255 -19.95 24.61 -1.99
CA ILE A 255 -21.13 24.51 -2.84
C ILE A 255 -20.83 23.74 -4.14
N LYS A 256 -19.67 23.99 -4.77
CA LYS A 256 -19.23 23.29 -5.98
C LYS A 256 -19.15 21.77 -5.79
N LEU A 257 -18.58 21.31 -4.67
CA LEU A 257 -18.52 19.87 -4.35
C LEU A 257 -19.91 19.24 -4.22
N GLY A 258 -20.87 19.96 -3.60
CA GLY A 258 -22.26 19.52 -3.49
C GLY A 258 -22.97 19.45 -4.85
N VAL A 259 -22.74 20.46 -5.69
CA VAL A 259 -23.28 20.52 -7.06
C VAL A 259 -22.72 19.39 -7.93
N ILE A 260 -21.40 19.15 -7.91
CA ILE A 260 -20.79 18.04 -8.68
C ILE A 260 -21.38 16.69 -8.28
N ARG A 261 -21.60 16.45 -6.98
CA ARG A 261 -22.26 15.23 -6.50
C ARG A 261 -23.66 15.08 -7.09
N ASP A 262 -24.45 16.15 -7.10
CA ASP A 262 -25.82 16.12 -7.62
C ASP A 262 -25.87 16.01 -9.15
N ILE A 263 -24.87 16.57 -9.87
CA ILE A 263 -24.64 16.36 -11.30
C ILE A 263 -24.39 14.87 -11.59
N TYR A 264 -23.48 14.22 -10.86
CA TYR A 264 -23.23 12.80 -11.05
C TYR A 264 -24.45 11.95 -10.72
N PHE A 265 -25.16 12.25 -9.64
CA PHE A 265 -26.38 11.52 -9.32
C PHE A 265 -27.41 11.63 -10.44
N ALA A 266 -27.64 12.83 -10.97
CA ALA A 266 -28.55 13.08 -12.09
C ALA A 266 -28.11 12.33 -13.34
N ALA A 267 -26.82 12.41 -13.72
CA ALA A 267 -26.27 11.72 -14.87
C ALA A 267 -26.39 10.18 -14.79
N MET A 268 -26.40 9.64 -13.57
CA MET A 268 -26.53 8.20 -13.32
C MET A 268 -27.99 7.72 -13.26
N GLN A 269 -29.00 8.61 -13.24
CA GLN A 269 -30.40 8.16 -13.30
C GLN A 269 -30.68 7.42 -14.61
N GLY A 270 -31.42 6.31 -14.54
CA GLY A 270 -31.66 5.44 -15.70
C GLY A 270 -30.52 4.50 -16.09
N THR A 271 -29.34 4.61 -15.46
CA THR A 271 -28.21 3.70 -15.75
C THR A 271 -28.37 2.32 -15.10
N PRO A 272 -27.83 1.24 -15.70
CA PRO A 272 -27.77 -0.09 -15.08
C PRO A 272 -27.05 -0.09 -13.71
N GLU A 273 -26.03 0.74 -13.55
CA GLU A 273 -25.29 0.97 -12.30
C GLU A 273 -26.21 1.44 -11.18
N MET A 274 -27.03 2.45 -11.45
CA MET A 274 -28.02 2.95 -10.50
C MET A 274 -29.14 1.93 -10.25
N GLY A 275 -29.44 1.10 -11.25
CA GLY A 275 -30.26 -0.10 -11.08
C GLY A 275 -29.73 -1.06 -10.04
N ALA A 276 -28.43 -1.35 -10.07
CA ALA A 276 -27.79 -2.22 -9.08
C ALA A 276 -27.90 -1.65 -7.66
N VAL A 277 -27.78 -0.32 -7.51
CA VAL A 277 -27.98 0.39 -6.24
C VAL A 277 -29.41 0.23 -5.72
N LYS A 278 -30.41 0.43 -6.58
CA LYS A 278 -31.83 0.25 -6.24
C LYS A 278 -32.12 -1.18 -5.78
N VAL A 279 -31.65 -2.18 -6.53
CA VAL A 279 -31.82 -3.60 -6.19
C VAL A 279 -31.22 -3.92 -4.83
N ALA A 280 -29.98 -3.50 -4.60
CA ALA A 280 -29.28 -3.73 -3.33
C ALA A 280 -30.04 -3.08 -2.16
N THR A 281 -30.43 -1.82 -2.32
CA THR A 281 -31.19 -1.05 -1.31
C THR A 281 -32.52 -1.74 -0.97
N ASN A 282 -33.27 -2.19 -1.98
CA ASN A 282 -34.52 -2.90 -1.80
C ASN A 282 -34.35 -4.24 -1.07
N ARG A 283 -33.31 -5.01 -1.41
CA ARG A 283 -33.00 -6.28 -0.73
C ARG A 283 -32.69 -6.06 0.75
N ILE A 284 -31.88 -5.06 1.07
CA ILE A 284 -31.53 -4.71 2.45
C ILE A 284 -32.77 -4.27 3.23
N ASN A 285 -33.59 -3.38 2.66
CA ASN A 285 -34.80 -2.90 3.31
C ASN A 285 -35.82 -4.01 3.57
N ARG A 286 -36.03 -4.92 2.60
CA ARG A 286 -36.83 -6.15 2.82
C ARG A 286 -36.26 -6.99 3.97
N GLY A 287 -34.94 -7.10 4.07
CA GLY A 287 -34.27 -7.79 5.18
C GLY A 287 -34.50 -7.12 6.55
N ILE A 288 -34.49 -5.79 6.59
CA ILE A 288 -34.81 -4.99 7.78
C ILE A 288 -36.27 -5.19 8.19
N GLU A 289 -37.20 -5.14 7.24
CA GLU A 289 -38.64 -5.35 7.48
C GLU A 289 -38.94 -6.74 8.02
N ARG A 290 -38.36 -7.80 7.43
CA ARG A 290 -38.51 -9.17 7.93
C ARG A 290 -38.02 -9.31 9.39
N LYS A 291 -36.91 -8.64 9.73
CA LYS A 291 -36.39 -8.64 11.11
C LYS A 291 -37.31 -7.88 12.08
N LYS A 292 -37.98 -6.81 11.62
CA LYS A 292 -38.99 -6.09 12.41
C LYS A 292 -40.21 -6.98 12.69
N GLN A 293 -40.72 -7.66 11.67
CA GLN A 293 -41.85 -8.58 11.79
C GLN A 293 -41.54 -9.77 12.71
N ALA A 294 -40.32 -10.32 12.65
CA ALA A 294 -39.93 -11.48 13.45
C ALA A 294 -39.71 -11.19 14.95
N LYS A 295 -39.50 -9.93 15.34
CA LYS A 295 -39.19 -9.55 16.74
C LYS A 295 -40.38 -9.01 17.53
N GLY A 296 -41.56 -8.86 16.92
CA GLY A 296 -42.65 -8.07 17.50
C GLY A 296 -42.32 -6.57 17.47
N GLU A 297 -43.30 -5.73 17.14
CA GLU A 297 -43.10 -4.36 16.65
C GLU A 297 -42.52 -3.30 17.62
N THR A 298 -41.95 -3.66 18.77
CA THR A 298 -41.70 -2.68 19.85
C THR A 298 -40.24 -2.34 20.17
N SER A 299 -39.26 -2.73 19.35
CA SER A 299 -37.87 -2.33 19.64
C SER A 299 -37.51 -0.97 19.02
N ARG A 300 -37.31 0.05 19.86
CA ARG A 300 -36.63 1.32 19.51
C ARG A 300 -35.24 1.13 18.86
N SER A 301 -34.70 -0.10 18.86
CA SER A 301 -33.42 -0.48 18.23
C SER A 301 -33.53 -0.93 16.76
N ALA A 302 -34.74 -0.96 16.18
CA ALA A 302 -34.92 -1.44 14.81
C ALA A 302 -34.41 -0.43 13.77
N GLN A 303 -33.44 -0.85 12.96
CA GLN A 303 -32.80 -0.04 11.92
C GLN A 303 -33.84 0.61 10.98
N SER A 304 -33.69 1.90 10.74
CA SER A 304 -34.52 2.64 9.78
C SER A 304 -34.27 2.15 8.35
N PRO A 305 -35.27 2.23 7.45
CA PRO A 305 -35.06 1.95 6.03
C PRO A 305 -33.90 2.78 5.48
N VAL A 306 -33.02 2.12 4.74
CA VAL A 306 -31.87 2.71 4.08
C VAL A 306 -32.36 3.42 2.81
N LYS A 307 -31.96 4.68 2.63
CA LYS A 307 -32.31 5.46 1.43
C LYS A 307 -31.51 5.04 0.20
N SER A 308 -30.23 4.72 0.38
CA SER A 308 -29.38 4.15 -0.66
C SER A 308 -28.14 3.49 -0.05
N VAL A 309 -27.65 2.41 -0.67
CA VAL A 309 -26.44 1.67 -0.26
C VAL A 309 -25.12 2.39 -0.59
N VAL A 310 -25.16 3.37 -1.51
CA VAL A 310 -24.01 4.20 -1.89
C VAL A 310 -24.12 5.63 -1.37
N GLN A 311 -25.21 5.95 -0.65
CA GLN A 311 -25.29 7.20 0.13
C GLN A 311 -24.41 7.06 1.38
N PHE A 312 -23.12 7.32 1.19
CA PHE A 312 -22.22 7.60 2.29
C PHE A 312 -22.28 9.10 2.55
N HIS A 313 -22.58 9.46 3.80
CA HIS A 313 -22.74 10.82 4.35
C HIS A 313 -24.14 11.40 4.20
N GLY A 314 -24.69 11.77 5.36
CA GLY A 314 -26.05 12.24 5.56
C GLY A 314 -26.50 13.20 4.47
N TYR A 315 -27.70 12.95 3.97
CA TYR A 315 -28.38 13.76 2.97
C TYR A 315 -28.76 15.18 3.45
N TYR A 316 -28.14 15.67 4.53
CA TYR A 316 -28.35 16.99 5.08
C TYR A 316 -27.01 17.52 5.63
N SER A 317 -26.60 18.68 5.11
CA SER A 317 -25.74 19.70 5.71
C SER A 317 -24.21 19.56 5.76
N GLY A 318 -23.55 18.67 5.01
CA GLY A 318 -22.08 18.60 5.06
C GLY A 318 -21.45 18.52 3.68
N VAL A 319 -20.97 19.63 3.15
CA VAL A 319 -20.02 19.57 2.05
C VAL A 319 -18.62 19.50 2.62
N PHE A 320 -18.08 18.28 2.71
CA PHE A 320 -16.72 18.04 3.17
C PHE A 320 -15.91 17.33 2.08
N LYS A 321 -14.59 17.44 2.17
CA LYS A 321 -13.62 16.70 1.35
C LYS A 321 -13.85 15.19 1.57
N GLY A 322 -14.53 14.53 0.64
CA GLY A 322 -14.98 13.12 0.75
C GLY A 322 -16.45 12.86 0.38
N SER A 323 -17.24 13.90 0.07
CA SER A 323 -18.69 13.82 -0.16
C SER A 323 -19.15 13.82 -1.63
N LEU A 324 -18.24 13.67 -2.60
CA LEU A 324 -18.54 13.69 -4.05
C LEU A 324 -19.42 12.53 -4.56
N GLY A 325 -19.70 11.55 -3.70
CA GLY A 325 -20.34 10.29 -4.09
C GLY A 325 -19.36 9.36 -4.80
N LEU A 326 -19.54 8.05 -4.61
CA LEU A 326 -18.66 7.02 -5.19
C LEU A 326 -19.15 6.57 -6.58
N TYR A 327 -19.72 7.49 -7.37
CA TYR A 327 -20.33 7.18 -8.66
C TYR A 327 -19.31 6.71 -9.71
N PRO A 328 -18.11 7.31 -9.82
CA PRO A 328 -17.05 6.77 -10.67
C PRO A 328 -16.64 5.36 -10.25
N GLU A 329 -16.47 5.11 -8.95
CA GLU A 329 -16.10 3.79 -8.42
C GLU A 329 -17.22 2.76 -8.60
N LEU A 330 -18.48 3.18 -8.52
CA LEU A 330 -19.64 2.34 -8.84
C LEU A 330 -19.66 1.94 -10.32
N SER A 331 -19.38 2.89 -11.22
CA SER A 331 -19.30 2.62 -12.67
C SER A 331 -18.15 1.68 -12.99
N GLN A 332 -17.00 1.89 -12.34
CA GLN A 332 -15.85 1.00 -12.44
C GLN A 332 -16.19 -0.43 -11.93
N LEU A 333 -16.86 -0.53 -10.78
CA LEU A 333 -17.32 -1.81 -10.23
C LEU A 333 -18.28 -2.53 -11.17
N TYR A 334 -19.21 -1.81 -11.79
CA TYR A 334 -20.15 -2.39 -12.75
C TYR A 334 -19.43 -2.95 -13.98
N LYS A 335 -18.45 -2.20 -14.51
CA LYS A 335 -17.60 -2.65 -15.62
C LYS A 335 -16.82 -3.93 -15.27
N GLU A 336 -16.23 -3.99 -14.08
CA GLU A 336 -15.54 -5.18 -13.57
C GLU A 336 -16.48 -6.38 -13.43
N CYS A 337 -17.70 -6.17 -12.91
CA CYS A 337 -18.73 -7.21 -12.86
C CYS A 337 -19.11 -7.69 -14.26
N GLY A 338 -19.24 -6.79 -15.22
CA GLY A 338 -19.58 -7.12 -16.61
C GLY A 338 -18.50 -7.99 -17.26
N GLN A 339 -17.23 -7.63 -17.08
CA GLN A 339 -16.09 -8.43 -17.52
C GLN A 339 -16.07 -9.82 -16.86
N GLU A 340 -16.37 -9.92 -15.57
CA GLU A 340 -16.46 -11.18 -14.86
C GLU A 340 -17.60 -12.08 -15.37
N ILE A 341 -18.78 -11.50 -15.65
CA ILE A 341 -19.90 -12.24 -16.24
C ILE A 341 -19.54 -12.67 -17.66
N ASN A 342 -19.00 -11.78 -18.49
CA ASN A 342 -18.54 -12.13 -19.84
C ASN A 342 -17.56 -13.30 -19.81
N LYS A 343 -16.55 -13.26 -18.94
CA LYS A 343 -15.59 -14.36 -18.80
C LYS A 343 -16.24 -15.67 -18.32
N ARG A 344 -17.18 -15.60 -17.37
CA ARG A 344 -17.88 -16.79 -16.84
C ARG A 344 -18.84 -17.43 -17.84
N PHE A 345 -19.30 -16.68 -18.83
CA PHE A 345 -20.32 -17.10 -19.78
C PHE A 345 -19.88 -16.98 -21.25
N ALA A 346 -18.58 -16.83 -21.52
CA ALA A 346 -18.03 -16.66 -22.86
C ALA A 346 -18.50 -17.76 -23.84
N ASP A 347 -18.47 -19.01 -23.40
CA ASP A 347 -18.88 -20.17 -24.21
C ASP A 347 -20.39 -20.27 -24.47
N LYS A 348 -21.20 -19.37 -23.88
CA LYS A 348 -22.66 -19.50 -23.83
C LYS A 348 -23.42 -18.46 -24.65
N GLY A 349 -22.71 -17.52 -25.30
CA GLY A 349 -23.31 -16.52 -26.20
C GLY A 349 -24.49 -15.77 -25.59
N LEU A 350 -24.29 -15.08 -24.47
CA LEU A 350 -25.34 -14.28 -23.82
C LEU A 350 -25.76 -13.11 -24.73
N ASP A 351 -27.06 -12.84 -24.79
CA ASP A 351 -27.60 -11.58 -25.34
C ASP A 351 -27.19 -10.38 -24.47
N GLU A 352 -27.11 -9.19 -25.07
CA GLU A 352 -26.77 -7.91 -24.43
C GLU A 352 -27.68 -7.64 -23.22
N LYS A 353 -28.99 -7.88 -23.34
CA LYS A 353 -29.94 -7.68 -22.22
C LYS A 353 -29.75 -8.69 -21.08
N GLU A 354 -29.37 -9.92 -21.41
CA GLU A 354 -29.09 -10.96 -20.40
C GLU A 354 -27.77 -10.68 -19.68
N LEU A 355 -26.77 -10.19 -20.40
CA LEU A 355 -25.49 -9.75 -19.86
C LEU A 355 -25.70 -8.58 -18.90
N GLU A 356 -26.46 -7.55 -19.31
CA GLU A 356 -26.77 -6.39 -18.48
C GLU A 356 -27.48 -6.82 -17.19
N HIS A 357 -28.53 -7.64 -17.30
CA HIS A 357 -29.28 -8.17 -16.16
C HIS A 357 -28.36 -8.88 -15.14
N LYS A 358 -27.52 -9.80 -15.62
CA LYS A 358 -26.58 -10.55 -14.76
C LYS A 358 -25.54 -9.63 -14.12
N THR A 359 -25.09 -8.61 -14.85
CA THR A 359 -24.12 -7.62 -14.37
C THR A 359 -24.73 -6.74 -13.28
N VAL A 360 -25.97 -6.27 -13.46
CA VAL A 360 -26.72 -5.54 -12.44
C VAL A 360 -26.90 -6.38 -11.18
N LEU A 361 -27.31 -7.65 -11.31
CA LEU A 361 -27.52 -8.52 -10.15
C LEU A 361 -26.22 -8.84 -9.40
N LEU A 362 -25.11 -9.03 -10.11
CA LEU A 362 -23.79 -9.25 -9.49
C LEU A 362 -23.31 -7.98 -8.78
N THR A 363 -23.42 -6.82 -9.42
CA THR A 363 -23.06 -5.52 -8.84
C THR A 363 -23.89 -5.24 -7.59
N ALA A 364 -25.20 -5.46 -7.64
CA ALA A 364 -26.10 -5.31 -6.51
C ALA A 364 -25.71 -6.22 -5.33
N ARG A 365 -25.30 -7.47 -5.61
CA ARG A 365 -24.83 -8.40 -4.58
C ARG A 365 -23.53 -7.92 -3.93
N ARG A 366 -22.59 -7.35 -4.69
CA ARG A 366 -21.36 -6.78 -4.15
C ARG A 366 -21.64 -5.55 -3.27
N LEU A 367 -22.55 -4.68 -3.70
CA LEU A 367 -23.00 -3.52 -2.92
C LEU A 367 -23.70 -3.94 -1.62
N GLU A 368 -24.54 -4.99 -1.67
CA GLU A 368 -25.15 -5.57 -0.47
C GLU A 368 -24.09 -6.07 0.52
N GLY A 369 -23.06 -6.77 0.03
CA GLY A 369 -21.92 -7.20 0.83
C GLY A 369 -21.16 -6.04 1.48
N ALA A 370 -20.83 -5.01 0.69
CA ALA A 370 -20.16 -3.81 1.18
C ALA A 370 -20.98 -3.09 2.26
N PHE A 371 -22.29 -2.97 2.05
CA PHE A 371 -23.19 -2.41 3.04
C PHE A 371 -23.23 -3.23 4.33
N ASN A 372 -23.27 -4.57 4.24
CA ASN A 372 -23.25 -5.44 5.41
C ASN A 372 -21.94 -5.32 6.21
N TYR A 373 -20.82 -5.05 5.53
CA TYR A 373 -19.52 -4.81 6.16
C TYR A 373 -19.48 -3.48 6.92
N ASN A 374 -19.81 -2.36 6.30
CA ASN A 374 -19.77 -1.03 6.93
C ASN A 374 -20.95 -0.76 7.89
N GLY A 375 -22.15 -1.24 7.57
CA GLY A 375 -23.40 -0.95 8.31
C GLY A 375 -23.95 0.46 8.06
N THR A 376 -24.87 0.93 8.91
CA THR A 376 -25.56 2.25 8.79
C THR A 376 -24.98 3.36 9.66
N LEU A 377 -23.74 3.22 10.16
CA LEU A 377 -23.18 4.24 11.05
C LEU A 377 -22.74 5.45 10.23
N ASN A 378 -23.60 6.47 10.27
CA ASN A 378 -23.67 7.66 9.44
C ASN A 378 -22.65 8.76 9.81
N THR A 379 -21.34 8.48 9.82
CA THR A 379 -20.34 9.57 9.77
C THR A 379 -19.10 9.14 8.98
N SER A 380 -18.64 10.00 8.06
CA SER A 380 -17.34 9.89 7.34
C SER A 380 -16.18 9.77 8.31
N ALA A 381 -16.34 10.39 9.48
CA ALA A 381 -15.36 10.43 10.54
C ALA A 381 -15.32 9.15 11.38
N SER A 382 -16.16 8.15 11.11
CA SER A 382 -16.05 6.88 11.83
C SER A 382 -14.77 6.16 11.40
N PRO A 383 -13.82 5.89 12.32
CA PRO A 383 -12.62 5.11 12.02
C PRO A 383 -12.95 3.66 11.61
N TYR A 384 -14.23 3.28 11.67
CA TYR A 384 -14.77 1.96 11.37
C TYR A 384 -15.25 1.80 9.92
N ASN A 385 -15.34 2.89 9.14
CA ASN A 385 -15.79 2.81 7.76
C ASN A 385 -14.63 2.45 6.83
N ALA A 386 -14.73 1.28 6.20
CA ALA A 386 -13.77 0.87 5.19
C ALA A 386 -13.98 1.66 3.89
N PRO A 387 -12.89 1.97 3.15
CA PRO A 387 -13.00 2.60 1.85
C PRO A 387 -13.75 1.68 0.88
N PHE A 388 -14.33 2.27 -0.17
CA PHE A 388 -15.21 1.56 -1.10
C PHE A 388 -14.61 0.25 -1.61
N LYS A 389 -13.37 0.30 -2.13
CA LYS A 389 -12.67 -0.88 -2.67
C LYS A 389 -12.59 -2.02 -1.64
N GLU A 390 -12.15 -1.73 -0.42
CA GLU A 390 -12.06 -2.74 0.65
C GLU A 390 -13.44 -3.29 1.00
N SER A 391 -14.46 -2.43 1.15
CA SER A 391 -15.81 -2.88 1.49
C SER A 391 -16.41 -3.81 0.42
N ILE A 392 -16.14 -3.56 -0.86
CA ILE A 392 -16.55 -4.43 -1.97
C ILE A 392 -15.82 -5.77 -1.94
N ILE A 393 -14.52 -5.78 -1.60
CA ILE A 393 -13.74 -7.01 -1.53
C ILE A 393 -14.18 -7.85 -0.32
N VAL A 394 -14.17 -7.27 0.88
CA VAL A 394 -14.52 -7.96 2.13
C VAL A 394 -16.00 -8.36 2.13
N GLY A 395 -16.86 -7.55 1.50
CA GLY A 395 -18.27 -7.85 1.27
C GLY A 395 -18.54 -9.14 0.48
N GLN A 396 -17.57 -9.61 -0.30
CA GLN A 396 -17.66 -10.88 -1.04
C GLN A 396 -17.20 -12.09 -0.22
N LEU A 397 -16.65 -11.88 0.98
CA LEU A 397 -16.19 -12.97 1.84
C LEU A 397 -17.35 -13.57 2.64
N GLY A 398 -17.17 -14.81 3.12
CA GLY A 398 -18.14 -15.45 4.02
C GLY A 398 -18.49 -14.57 5.22
N HIS A 399 -19.74 -14.63 5.66
CA HIS A 399 -20.30 -13.74 6.69
C HIS A 399 -19.48 -13.77 7.99
N GLN A 400 -18.97 -14.93 8.39
CA GLN A 400 -18.13 -15.03 9.59
C GLN A 400 -16.80 -14.27 9.45
N VAL A 401 -16.12 -14.39 8.30
CA VAL A 401 -14.84 -13.72 8.00
C VAL A 401 -15.04 -12.22 7.95
N MET A 402 -16.06 -11.78 7.21
CA MET A 402 -16.48 -10.37 7.11
C MET A 402 -16.73 -9.77 8.50
N ARG A 403 -17.46 -10.48 9.38
CA ARG A 403 -17.73 -10.02 10.76
C ARG A 403 -16.46 -9.90 11.59
N GLN A 404 -15.51 -10.84 11.46
CA GLN A 404 -14.23 -10.79 12.17
C GLN A 404 -13.40 -9.59 11.69
N MET A 405 -13.24 -9.40 10.37
CA MET A 405 -12.52 -8.26 9.80
C MET A 405 -13.15 -6.91 10.17
N ARG A 406 -14.48 -6.85 10.26
CA ARG A 406 -15.18 -5.65 10.75
C ARG A 406 -14.84 -5.38 12.21
N GLY A 407 -14.78 -6.44 13.02
CA GLY A 407 -14.35 -6.36 14.42
C GLY A 407 -12.90 -5.89 14.57
N MET A 408 -11.99 -6.34 13.68
CA MET A 408 -10.60 -5.89 13.64
C MET A 408 -10.52 -4.39 13.39
N ARG A 409 -11.15 -3.91 12.31
CA ARG A 409 -11.25 -2.48 12.00
C ARG A 409 -11.81 -1.64 13.16
N GLY A 410 -12.72 -2.25 13.93
CA GLY A 410 -13.33 -1.66 15.12
C GLY A 410 -12.43 -1.54 16.36
N LYS A 411 -11.41 -2.39 16.48
CA LYS A 411 -10.71 -2.62 17.76
C LYS A 411 -9.19 -2.53 17.68
N ILE A 412 -8.62 -2.63 16.48
CA ILE A 412 -7.19 -2.72 16.22
C ILE A 412 -6.80 -1.51 15.38
N GLN A 413 -5.89 -0.68 15.92
CA GLN A 413 -5.32 0.44 15.18
C GLN A 413 -4.53 -0.07 13.96
N GLU A 414 -4.56 0.68 12.85
CA GLU A 414 -3.78 0.39 11.64
C GLU A 414 -4.09 -0.95 10.95
N THR A 415 -5.31 -1.49 11.13
CA THR A 415 -5.73 -2.73 10.46
C THR A 415 -5.57 -2.65 8.94
N ASN A 416 -4.69 -3.48 8.36
CA ASN A 416 -4.37 -3.52 6.94
C ASN A 416 -4.98 -4.74 6.22
N PHE A 417 -5.75 -4.49 5.15
CA PHE A 417 -6.36 -5.51 4.30
C PHE A 417 -5.98 -5.36 2.81
N ARG A 418 -4.75 -4.95 2.52
CA ARG A 418 -4.27 -4.62 1.16
C ARG A 418 -4.41 -5.73 0.11
N ASN A 419 -4.40 -7.00 0.51
CA ASN A 419 -4.44 -8.16 -0.41
C ASN A 419 -5.51 -9.18 -0.02
N VAL A 420 -6.60 -8.73 0.61
CA VAL A 420 -7.64 -9.62 1.16
C VAL A 420 -8.48 -10.28 0.06
N GLU A 421 -8.48 -9.75 -1.16
CA GLU A 421 -9.17 -10.29 -2.34
C GLU A 421 -8.72 -11.71 -2.71
N ARG A 422 -7.50 -12.11 -2.32
CA ARG A 422 -6.98 -13.46 -2.55
C ARG A 422 -7.87 -14.56 -1.93
N PHE A 423 -8.65 -14.20 -0.90
CA PHE A 423 -9.59 -15.07 -0.22
C PHE A 423 -10.98 -15.15 -0.85
N ILE A 424 -11.25 -14.41 -1.94
CA ILE A 424 -12.49 -14.57 -2.70
C ILE A 424 -12.59 -16.02 -3.20
N GLY A 425 -13.75 -16.64 -2.94
CA GLY A 425 -13.97 -18.08 -3.19
C GLY A 425 -13.33 -19.04 -2.16
N LYS A 426 -12.59 -18.55 -1.17
CA LYS A 426 -11.90 -19.35 -0.13
C LYS A 426 -12.28 -18.99 1.31
N SER A 427 -13.36 -18.23 1.49
CA SER A 427 -13.80 -17.63 2.76
C SER A 427 -15.19 -18.07 3.22
N GLY A 428 -15.81 -19.06 2.56
CA GLY A 428 -17.19 -19.50 2.79
C GLY A 428 -17.55 -19.87 4.23
N ASP A 429 -18.84 -19.72 4.57
CA ASP A 429 -19.36 -20.01 5.90
C ASP A 429 -19.36 -21.51 6.22
N ASN A 430 -19.05 -21.83 7.47
CA ASN A 430 -19.02 -23.20 7.93
C ASN A 430 -20.45 -23.72 8.17
N ARG A 431 -20.82 -24.81 7.51
CA ARG A 431 -22.13 -25.47 7.69
C ARG A 431 -22.45 -25.85 9.14
N TYR A 432 -21.44 -26.03 9.99
CA TYR A 432 -21.60 -26.36 11.40
C TYR A 432 -21.64 -25.12 12.30
N GLY A 433 -21.47 -23.91 11.76
CA GLY A 433 -21.38 -22.68 12.56
C GLY A 433 -22.64 -22.37 13.37
N TYR A 434 -23.82 -22.57 12.79
CA TYR A 434 -25.10 -22.39 13.51
C TYR A 434 -25.29 -23.43 14.60
N GLU A 435 -25.06 -24.71 14.27
CA GLU A 435 -25.17 -25.82 15.22
C GLU A 435 -24.22 -25.61 16.39
N LYS A 436 -22.94 -25.30 16.12
CA LYS A 436 -21.92 -24.98 17.13
C LYS A 436 -22.39 -23.87 18.06
N LYS A 437 -22.84 -22.74 17.51
CA LYS A 437 -23.28 -21.59 18.32
C LYS A 437 -24.49 -21.93 19.20
N LYS A 438 -25.46 -22.68 18.68
CA LYS A 438 -26.62 -23.15 19.45
C LYS A 438 -26.17 -24.08 20.58
N LEU A 439 -25.30 -25.03 20.27
CA LEU A 439 -24.80 -26.00 21.23
C LEU A 439 -23.94 -25.36 22.33
N ASP A 440 -23.02 -24.46 21.97
CA ASP A 440 -22.19 -23.73 22.93
C ASP A 440 -23.05 -22.93 23.91
N LYS A 441 -24.14 -22.31 23.41
CA LYS A 441 -25.11 -21.61 24.26
C LYS A 441 -25.85 -22.58 25.18
N ASP A 442 -26.37 -23.68 24.63
CA ASP A 442 -27.12 -24.67 25.39
C ASP A 442 -26.25 -25.30 26.50
N VAL A 443 -25.02 -25.72 26.19
CA VAL A 443 -24.06 -26.28 27.16
C VAL A 443 -23.73 -25.25 28.24
N LYS A 444 -23.38 -24.02 27.86
CA LYS A 444 -23.05 -22.97 28.83
C LYS A 444 -24.22 -22.70 29.78
N THR A 445 -25.44 -22.57 29.26
CA THR A 445 -26.63 -22.34 30.09
C THR A 445 -26.86 -23.49 31.09
N PHE A 446 -26.67 -24.75 30.68
CA PHE A 446 -26.73 -25.88 31.61
C PHE A 446 -25.60 -25.88 32.65
N GLU A 447 -24.37 -25.53 32.25
CA GLU A 447 -23.24 -25.40 33.18
C GLU A 447 -23.47 -24.28 34.20
N ASP A 448 -23.99 -23.15 33.76
CA ASP A 448 -24.35 -22.02 34.62
C ASP A 448 -25.39 -22.43 35.68
N PHE A 449 -26.34 -23.33 35.35
CA PHE A 449 -27.28 -23.88 36.33
C PHE A 449 -26.63 -24.81 37.35
N THR A 450 -25.60 -25.57 36.95
CA THR A 450 -24.89 -26.50 37.86
C THR A 450 -23.89 -25.81 38.80
N PHE A 451 -23.46 -24.57 38.50
CA PHE A 451 -22.49 -23.81 39.30
C PHE A 451 -23.14 -22.86 40.33
N LEU A 452 -24.46 -22.67 40.28
CA LEU A 452 -25.19 -21.89 41.28
C LEU A 452 -25.56 -22.80 42.45
N GLU A 453 -24.69 -22.85 43.47
CA GLU A 453 -24.73 -23.86 44.53
C GLU A 453 -25.98 -23.85 45.47
N GLU A 454 -26.89 -22.86 45.43
CA GLU A 454 -27.93 -22.74 46.48
C GLU A 454 -29.34 -22.23 46.07
N HIS A 455 -29.91 -22.61 44.93
CA HIS A 455 -31.34 -22.27 44.67
C HIS A 455 -32.13 -23.37 43.93
N GLU A 456 -33.24 -23.79 44.55
CA GLU A 456 -34.32 -24.64 43.97
C GLU A 456 -34.75 -24.17 42.56
N GLN A 457 -34.62 -22.87 42.29
CA GLN A 457 -34.90 -22.25 40.98
C GLN A 457 -33.94 -22.69 39.86
N ALA A 458 -32.69 -23.06 40.17
CA ALA A 458 -31.71 -23.51 39.18
C ALA A 458 -32.01 -24.95 38.72
N GLU A 459 -32.39 -25.82 39.66
CA GLU A 459 -32.85 -27.18 39.35
C GLU A 459 -34.14 -27.15 38.52
N GLU A 460 -35.12 -26.33 38.92
CA GLU A 460 -36.37 -26.17 38.17
C GLU A 460 -36.12 -25.63 36.74
N ALA A 461 -35.20 -24.68 36.58
CA ALA A 461 -34.81 -24.16 35.27
C ALA A 461 -34.11 -25.23 34.39
N ALA A 462 -33.24 -26.05 34.99
CA ALA A 462 -32.57 -27.15 34.30
C ALA A 462 -33.57 -28.24 33.86
N GLU A 463 -34.54 -28.58 34.72
CA GLU A 463 -35.64 -29.49 34.37
C GLU A 463 -36.51 -28.94 33.24
N LEU A 464 -36.90 -27.67 33.31
CA LEU A 464 -37.74 -27.03 32.30
C LEU A 464 -37.03 -26.99 30.93
N MET A 465 -35.74 -26.65 30.92
CA MET A 465 -34.93 -26.71 29.71
C MET A 465 -34.81 -28.14 29.18
N THR A 466 -34.65 -29.13 30.06
CA THR A 466 -34.60 -30.55 29.71
C THR A 466 -35.90 -31.01 29.06
N LYS A 467 -37.05 -30.67 29.65
CA LYS A 467 -38.38 -30.92 29.08
C LYS A 467 -38.54 -30.28 27.70
N GLN A 468 -38.12 -29.02 27.54
CA GLN A 468 -38.17 -28.32 26.25
C GLN A 468 -37.31 -29.02 25.18
N LYS A 469 -36.04 -29.33 25.49
CA LYS A 469 -35.10 -29.96 24.54
C LYS A 469 -35.50 -31.40 24.21
N ASN A 470 -35.98 -32.17 25.18
CA ASN A 470 -36.50 -33.51 24.96
C ASN A 470 -37.78 -33.46 24.12
N GLY A 471 -38.65 -32.46 24.33
CA GLY A 471 -39.79 -32.17 23.45
C GLY A 471 -39.38 -31.96 21.99
N GLU A 472 -38.36 -31.12 21.73
CA GLU A 472 -37.79 -30.94 20.38
C GLU A 472 -37.20 -32.24 19.81
N ALA A 473 -36.59 -33.08 20.64
CA ALA A 473 -36.00 -34.36 20.22
C ALA A 473 -37.09 -35.40 19.88
N ILE A 474 -38.14 -35.49 20.70
CA ILE A 474 -39.31 -36.36 20.47
C ILE A 474 -40.00 -35.99 19.15
N GLN A 475 -40.18 -34.69 18.87
CA GLN A 475 -40.75 -34.26 17.59
C GLN A 475 -39.87 -34.66 16.40
N ARG A 476 -38.54 -34.59 16.54
CA ARG A 476 -37.61 -35.07 15.51
C ARG A 476 -37.66 -36.59 15.34
N ALA A 477 -37.79 -37.35 16.43
CA ALA A 477 -37.93 -38.80 16.41
C ALA A 477 -39.23 -39.23 15.70
N LYS A 478 -40.35 -38.53 15.98
CA LYS A 478 -41.64 -38.72 15.27
C LYS A 478 -41.50 -38.52 13.76
N LEU A 479 -40.85 -37.42 13.36
CA LEU A 479 -40.66 -37.09 11.95
C LEU A 479 -39.74 -38.09 11.24
N TRP A 480 -38.70 -38.58 11.93
CA TRP A 480 -37.81 -39.63 11.44
C TRP A 480 -38.56 -40.94 11.25
N PHE A 481 -39.33 -41.36 12.26
CA PHE A 481 -40.15 -42.57 12.23
C PHE A 481 -41.08 -42.55 11.01
N GLY A 482 -41.85 -41.48 10.80
CA GLY A 482 -42.73 -41.35 9.63
C GLY A 482 -41.97 -41.47 8.29
N LYS A 483 -40.82 -40.81 8.15
CA LYS A 483 -39.98 -40.91 6.94
C LYS A 483 -39.44 -42.32 6.70
N GLU A 484 -39.09 -43.05 7.75
CA GLU A 484 -38.54 -44.40 7.63
C GLU A 484 -39.65 -45.42 7.33
N THR A 485 -40.83 -45.27 7.95
CA THR A 485 -42.04 -46.02 7.60
C THR A 485 -42.39 -45.85 6.12
N GLU A 486 -42.36 -44.62 5.60
CA GLU A 486 -42.59 -44.36 4.17
C GLU A 486 -41.57 -45.08 3.28
N LYS A 487 -40.28 -45.13 3.66
CA LYS A 487 -39.27 -45.85 2.87
C LYS A 487 -39.53 -47.35 2.86
N ILE A 488 -39.93 -47.92 4.00
CA ILE A 488 -40.28 -49.34 4.11
C ILE A 488 -41.52 -49.64 3.26
N ASN A 489 -42.53 -48.76 3.27
CA ASN A 489 -43.74 -48.88 2.44
C ASN A 489 -43.39 -48.80 0.94
N ARG A 490 -42.58 -47.80 0.53
CA ARG A 490 -42.10 -47.69 -0.86
C ARG A 490 -41.28 -48.90 -1.28
N TRP A 491 -40.50 -49.50 -0.37
CA TRP A 491 -39.76 -50.73 -0.62
C TRP A 491 -40.70 -51.93 -0.82
N LEU A 492 -41.78 -52.03 -0.05
CA LEU A 492 -42.80 -53.07 -0.22
C LEU A 492 -43.48 -52.95 -1.59
N GLU A 493 -43.93 -51.76 -1.97
CA GLU A 493 -44.58 -51.53 -3.27
C GLU A 493 -43.65 -51.82 -4.46
N LYS A 494 -42.37 -51.44 -4.35
CA LYS A 494 -41.34 -51.81 -5.33
C LYS A 494 -41.06 -53.31 -5.38
N SER A 495 -41.18 -54.01 -4.26
CA SER A 495 -41.01 -55.46 -4.21
C SER A 495 -42.22 -56.17 -4.85
N LYS A 496 -43.45 -55.73 -4.55
CA LYS A 496 -44.68 -56.27 -5.18
C LYS A 496 -44.66 -56.12 -6.70
N THR A 497 -44.34 -54.93 -7.20
CA THR A 497 -44.25 -54.64 -8.64
C THR A 497 -43.16 -55.47 -9.33
N LYS A 498 -42.03 -55.73 -8.66
CA LYS A 498 -40.99 -56.63 -9.18
C LYS A 498 -41.43 -58.09 -9.19
N ILE A 499 -42.09 -58.56 -8.14
CA ILE A 499 -42.61 -59.94 -8.06
C ILE A 499 -43.67 -60.19 -9.15
N ALA A 500 -44.53 -59.20 -9.40
CA ALA A 500 -45.52 -59.25 -10.47
C ALA A 500 -44.90 -59.31 -11.88
N GLY A 501 -43.66 -58.85 -12.05
CA GLY A 501 -42.93 -58.87 -13.32
C GLY A 501 -42.06 -60.11 -13.55
N TYR A 502 -42.05 -61.08 -12.64
CA TYR A 502 -41.33 -62.35 -12.82
C TYR A 502 -42.20 -63.38 -13.56
N ASP A 503 -41.57 -64.09 -14.51
CA ASP A 503 -42.14 -65.22 -15.21
C ASP A 503 -41.91 -66.50 -14.39
N ILE A 504 -42.79 -66.72 -13.40
CA ILE A 504 -42.73 -67.80 -12.41
C ILE A 504 -44.15 -68.33 -12.13
N THR A 505 -44.26 -69.54 -11.58
CA THR A 505 -45.55 -70.16 -11.23
C THR A 505 -46.26 -69.38 -10.10
N GLU A 506 -47.58 -69.51 -9.99
CA GLU A 506 -48.36 -68.83 -8.93
C GLU A 506 -47.90 -69.23 -7.53
N GLU A 507 -47.58 -70.52 -7.31
CA GLU A 507 -47.10 -71.04 -6.03
C GLU A 507 -45.75 -70.44 -5.62
N GLU A 508 -44.82 -70.29 -6.58
CA GLU A 508 -43.53 -69.65 -6.34
C GLU A 508 -43.68 -68.14 -6.09
N ARG A 509 -44.58 -67.48 -6.82
CA ARG A 509 -44.92 -66.06 -6.64
C ARG A 509 -45.50 -65.77 -5.25
N ASP A 510 -46.35 -66.67 -4.76
CA ASP A 510 -46.97 -66.58 -3.44
C ASP A 510 -45.97 -66.84 -2.32
N SER A 511 -45.10 -67.84 -2.47
CA SER A 511 -43.99 -68.10 -1.54
C SER A 511 -43.04 -66.91 -1.41
N ILE A 512 -42.65 -66.30 -2.54
CA ILE A 512 -41.79 -65.10 -2.56
C ILE A 512 -42.54 -63.89 -1.96
N SER A 513 -43.83 -63.73 -2.26
CA SER A 513 -44.66 -62.66 -1.68
C SER A 513 -44.81 -62.81 -0.17
N ALA A 514 -45.02 -64.02 0.34
CA ALA A 514 -45.08 -64.32 1.76
C ALA A 514 -43.75 -64.02 2.46
N SER A 515 -42.62 -64.41 1.86
CA SER A 515 -41.28 -64.08 2.34
C SER A 515 -41.00 -62.57 2.39
N VAL A 516 -41.43 -61.81 1.36
CA VAL A 516 -41.32 -60.35 1.35
C VAL A 516 -42.22 -59.70 2.40
N LYS A 517 -43.44 -60.22 2.59
CA LYS A 517 -44.38 -59.75 3.62
C LYS A 517 -43.85 -60.00 5.03
N ASN A 518 -43.24 -61.16 5.28
CA ASN A 518 -42.57 -61.46 6.56
C ASN A 518 -41.39 -60.51 6.82
N ARG A 519 -40.56 -60.22 5.81
CA ARG A 519 -39.47 -59.24 5.93
C ARG A 519 -39.98 -57.81 6.15
N TYR A 520 -41.10 -57.43 5.53
CA TYR A 520 -41.76 -56.15 5.78
C TYR A 520 -42.24 -56.06 7.23
N ASN A 521 -42.98 -57.07 7.71
CA ASN A 521 -43.49 -57.10 9.09
C ASN A 521 -42.36 -57.01 10.10
N LYS A 522 -41.26 -57.75 9.88
CA LYS A 522 -40.06 -57.66 10.72
C LYS A 522 -39.46 -56.25 10.73
N LYS A 523 -39.26 -55.63 9.56
CA LYS A 523 -38.72 -54.25 9.48
C LYS A 523 -39.62 -53.21 10.15
N VAL A 524 -40.94 -53.34 10.01
CA VAL A 524 -41.90 -52.43 10.67
C VAL A 524 -41.85 -52.64 12.19
N PHE A 525 -41.82 -53.89 12.65
CA PHE A 525 -41.71 -54.22 14.07
C PHE A 525 -40.42 -53.69 14.68
N ASP A 526 -39.27 -53.97 14.03
CA ASP A 526 -37.95 -53.51 14.49
C ASP A 526 -37.91 -51.96 14.57
N LEU A 527 -38.43 -51.26 13.55
CA LEU A 527 -38.52 -49.80 13.54
C LEU A 527 -39.45 -49.26 14.64
N GLN A 528 -40.58 -49.92 14.89
CA GLN A 528 -41.51 -49.56 15.94
C GLN A 528 -40.84 -49.69 17.32
N GLN A 529 -40.13 -50.79 17.56
CA GLN A 529 -39.39 -51.01 18.81
C GLN A 529 -38.28 -49.97 19.00
N GLU A 530 -37.50 -49.68 17.95
CA GLU A 530 -36.45 -48.65 17.99
C GLU A 530 -37.03 -47.28 18.34
N TYR A 531 -38.16 -46.92 17.73
CA TYR A 531 -38.86 -45.67 18.03
C TYR A 531 -39.38 -45.62 19.48
N GLN A 532 -40.04 -46.67 19.97
CA GLN A 532 -40.56 -46.70 21.34
C GLN A 532 -39.44 -46.61 22.38
N ASN A 533 -38.34 -47.34 22.15
CA ASN A 533 -37.17 -47.30 23.03
C ASN A 533 -36.55 -45.90 23.06
N GLU A 534 -36.45 -45.22 21.92
CA GLU A 534 -35.91 -43.85 21.86
C GLU A 534 -36.83 -42.84 22.55
N ILE A 535 -38.16 -42.96 22.41
CA ILE A 535 -39.12 -42.09 23.11
C ILE A 535 -39.04 -42.31 24.62
N ALA A 536 -39.03 -43.57 25.09
CA ALA A 536 -38.89 -43.89 26.50
C ALA A 536 -37.58 -43.33 27.09
N ARG A 537 -36.47 -43.47 26.34
CA ARG A 537 -35.18 -42.87 26.73
C ARG A 537 -35.28 -41.34 26.87
N LEU A 538 -35.92 -40.66 25.91
CA LEU A 538 -36.03 -39.19 25.94
C LEU A 538 -36.99 -38.68 27.02
N GLN A 539 -38.00 -39.46 27.41
CA GLN A 539 -38.94 -39.09 28.46
C GLN A 539 -38.34 -39.22 29.86
N ASN A 540 -37.49 -40.22 30.08
CA ASN A 540 -36.90 -40.52 31.40
C ASN A 540 -35.51 -39.91 31.63
N ARG A 541 -35.04 -39.07 30.70
CA ARG A 541 -33.69 -38.54 30.70
C ARG A 541 -33.50 -37.41 31.71
N THR A 542 -32.45 -37.49 32.52
CA THR A 542 -32.12 -36.45 33.53
C THR A 542 -31.39 -35.23 32.91
N PRO A 543 -31.36 -34.08 33.62
CA PRO A 543 -30.58 -32.91 33.20
C PRO A 543 -29.08 -33.21 33.01
N GLU A 544 -28.47 -34.02 33.87
CA GLU A 544 -27.04 -34.39 33.81
C GLU A 544 -26.76 -35.25 32.57
N GLU A 545 -27.65 -36.20 32.27
CA GLU A 545 -27.56 -37.03 31.06
C GLU A 545 -27.75 -36.21 29.79
N LEU A 546 -28.59 -35.17 29.84
CA LEU A 546 -28.73 -34.20 28.75
C LEU A 546 -27.44 -33.42 28.54
N LEU A 547 -26.88 -32.86 29.62
CA LEU A 547 -25.63 -32.12 29.58
C LEU A 547 -24.48 -32.99 29.02
N ARG A 548 -24.36 -34.25 29.47
CA ARG A 548 -23.32 -35.18 28.98
C ARG A 548 -23.36 -35.35 27.47
N VAL A 549 -24.53 -35.62 26.89
CA VAL A 549 -24.65 -35.80 25.42
C VAL A 549 -24.52 -34.49 24.67
N LEU A 550 -24.95 -33.36 25.25
CA LEU A 550 -24.68 -32.05 24.66
C LEU A 550 -23.18 -31.80 24.58
N LYS A 551 -22.41 -32.09 25.64
CA LYS A 551 -20.94 -32.03 25.64
C LYS A 551 -20.32 -32.97 24.62
N GLU A 552 -20.76 -34.23 24.55
CA GLU A 552 -20.31 -35.19 23.52
C GLU A 552 -20.58 -34.65 22.12
N ARG A 553 -21.77 -34.13 21.85
CA ARG A 553 -22.11 -33.52 20.56
C ARG A 553 -21.27 -32.28 20.30
N GLN A 554 -20.96 -31.50 21.32
CA GLN A 554 -20.11 -30.30 21.24
C GLN A 554 -18.73 -30.67 20.75
N THR A 555 -18.11 -31.70 21.32
CA THR A 555 -16.78 -32.16 20.90
C THR A 555 -16.77 -32.59 19.43
N VAL A 556 -17.79 -33.33 18.98
CA VAL A 556 -17.91 -33.80 17.59
C VAL A 556 -18.14 -32.63 16.63
N VAL A 557 -19.03 -31.70 16.98
CA VAL A 557 -19.33 -30.52 16.17
C VAL A 557 -18.12 -29.59 16.10
N ASN A 558 -17.40 -29.38 17.20
CA ASN A 558 -16.18 -28.57 17.24
C ASN A 558 -15.08 -29.17 16.36
N LYS A 559 -14.81 -30.47 16.46
CA LYS A 559 -13.85 -31.16 15.56
C LYS A 559 -14.23 -31.00 14.09
N ARG A 560 -15.52 -31.14 13.76
CA ARG A 560 -16.03 -30.97 12.38
C ARG A 560 -15.95 -29.51 11.93
N PHE A 561 -16.20 -28.57 12.82
CA PHE A 561 -16.12 -27.14 12.57
C PHE A 561 -14.68 -26.75 12.25
N GLU A 562 -13.72 -27.07 13.12
CA GLU A 562 -12.29 -26.78 12.93
C GLU A 562 -11.75 -27.37 11.62
N LYS A 563 -12.06 -28.65 11.34
CA LYS A 563 -11.64 -29.33 10.11
C LYS A 563 -12.16 -28.65 8.84
N ARG A 564 -13.32 -27.99 8.90
CA ARG A 564 -14.00 -27.36 7.74
C ARG A 564 -13.92 -25.84 7.73
N LYS A 565 -13.07 -25.22 8.55
CA LYS A 565 -12.80 -23.79 8.46
C LYS A 565 -12.30 -23.43 7.06
N SER A 566 -12.81 -22.31 6.55
CA SER A 566 -12.36 -21.75 5.28
C SER A 566 -10.93 -21.25 5.40
N LEU A 567 -10.24 -21.06 4.28
CA LEU A 567 -8.83 -20.66 4.32
C LEU A 567 -8.65 -19.27 4.94
N ALA A 568 -9.61 -18.37 4.69
CA ALA A 568 -9.64 -17.05 5.31
C ALA A 568 -9.85 -17.13 6.83
N GLN A 569 -10.71 -18.04 7.31
CA GLN A 569 -10.87 -18.26 8.76
C GLN A 569 -9.58 -18.75 9.40
N LYS A 570 -8.87 -19.68 8.74
CA LYS A 570 -7.57 -20.17 9.24
C LYS A 570 -6.50 -19.08 9.29
N ALA A 571 -6.47 -18.24 8.26
CA ALA A 571 -5.58 -17.08 8.22
C ALA A 571 -5.87 -16.11 9.37
N LEU A 572 -7.15 -15.81 9.62
CA LEU A 572 -7.55 -14.96 10.75
C LEU A 572 -7.22 -15.59 12.09
N ASP A 573 -7.47 -16.90 12.28
CA ASP A 573 -7.11 -17.61 13.51
C ASP A 573 -5.61 -17.48 13.79
N LEU A 574 -4.76 -17.71 12.78
CA LEU A 574 -3.30 -17.57 12.89
C LEU A 574 -2.89 -16.12 13.15
N HIS A 575 -3.51 -15.16 12.46
CA HIS A 575 -3.24 -13.74 12.67
C HIS A 575 -3.52 -13.31 14.10
N PHE A 576 -4.68 -13.69 14.67
CA PHE A 576 -4.98 -13.38 16.07
C PHE A 576 -4.09 -14.14 17.05
N HIS A 577 -3.69 -15.37 16.71
CA HIS A 577 -2.81 -16.16 17.55
C HIS A 577 -1.39 -15.59 17.61
N PHE A 578 -0.83 -15.19 16.47
CA PHE A 578 0.59 -14.85 16.32
C PHE A 578 0.88 -13.34 16.30
N ASN A 579 -0.04 -12.49 15.85
CA ASN A 579 0.27 -11.06 15.61
C ASN A 579 -0.39 -10.11 16.61
N HIS A 580 -1.30 -10.57 17.48
CA HIS A 580 -2.07 -9.66 18.36
C HIS A 580 -2.12 -10.13 19.81
N GLU A 581 -1.81 -9.20 20.73
CA GLU A 581 -2.20 -9.25 22.14
C GLU A 581 -3.05 -8.02 22.47
N GLY A 582 -4.31 -8.24 22.86
CA GLY A 582 -5.21 -7.15 23.21
C GLY A 582 -5.58 -6.26 22.02
N ARG A 583 -5.30 -4.95 22.12
CA ARG A 583 -5.66 -3.93 21.11
C ARG A 583 -4.47 -3.45 20.26
N HIS A 584 -3.25 -3.90 20.55
CA HIS A 584 -2.04 -3.46 19.86
C HIS A 584 -1.72 -4.42 18.70
N HIS A 585 -1.48 -3.85 17.51
CA HIS A 585 -1.06 -4.63 16.33
C HIS A 585 0.40 -5.04 16.48
N ASN A 586 0.74 -6.28 16.08
CA ASN A 586 2.10 -6.80 16.04
C ASN A 586 2.79 -6.69 17.41
N SER A 587 2.12 -7.13 18.48
CA SER A 587 2.65 -7.03 19.85
C SER A 587 3.33 -8.31 20.35
N LYS A 588 3.09 -9.45 19.69
CA LYS A 588 3.70 -10.74 20.05
C LYS A 588 5.11 -10.89 19.52
N LEU A 589 5.83 -11.87 20.07
CA LEU A 589 7.20 -12.23 19.65
C LEU A 589 7.25 -12.79 18.22
N PHE A 590 6.28 -13.62 17.87
CA PHE A 590 6.22 -14.36 16.60
C PHE A 590 5.25 -13.70 15.60
N ASP A 591 5.47 -12.43 15.25
CA ASP A 591 4.60 -11.63 14.39
C ASP A 591 5.13 -11.40 12.97
N GLN A 592 6.17 -12.15 12.56
CA GLN A 592 6.92 -11.92 11.30
C GLN A 592 6.10 -12.20 10.04
N ILE A 593 5.00 -12.95 10.14
CA ILE A 593 4.17 -13.32 9.00
C ILE A 593 2.87 -12.54 9.02
N ASP A 594 2.60 -11.78 7.96
CA ASP A 594 1.26 -11.28 7.70
C ASP A 594 0.38 -12.41 7.12
N TRP A 595 -0.31 -13.11 8.03
CA TRP A 595 -1.19 -14.22 7.70
C TRP A 595 -2.37 -13.87 6.78
N VAL A 596 -2.76 -12.59 6.73
CA VAL A 596 -3.91 -12.13 5.94
C VAL A 596 -3.44 -11.68 4.55
N ASN A 597 -2.41 -10.84 4.48
CA ASN A 597 -2.01 -10.23 3.21
C ASN A 597 -1.03 -11.13 2.44
N ASP A 598 -0.02 -11.70 3.09
CA ASP A 598 1.17 -12.18 2.38
C ASP A 598 1.40 -13.69 2.50
N ALA A 599 1.00 -14.32 3.61
CA ALA A 599 1.29 -15.73 3.87
C ALA A 599 0.77 -16.67 2.76
N PRO A 600 1.57 -17.56 2.17
CA PRO A 600 1.11 -18.50 1.16
C PRO A 600 -0.02 -19.41 1.68
N PHE A 601 -0.95 -19.78 0.79
CA PHE A 601 -2.10 -20.61 1.16
C PHE A 601 -1.73 -22.01 1.68
N GLY A 602 -0.60 -22.57 1.21
CA GLY A 602 -0.06 -23.83 1.72
C GLY A 602 0.40 -23.69 3.18
N VAL A 603 1.14 -22.61 3.47
CA VAL A 603 1.67 -22.29 4.79
C VAL A 603 0.53 -22.08 5.79
N ILE A 604 -0.51 -21.30 5.45
CA ILE A 604 -1.72 -21.12 6.27
C ILE A 604 -2.36 -22.47 6.62
N LYS A 605 -2.48 -23.40 5.66
CA LYS A 605 -3.09 -24.71 5.91
C LYS A 605 -2.26 -25.58 6.86
N ARG A 606 -0.93 -25.60 6.68
CA ARG A 606 -0.01 -26.40 7.51
C ARG A 606 0.13 -25.82 8.91
N ALA A 607 0.36 -24.51 9.02
CA ALA A 607 0.47 -23.80 10.30
C ALA A 607 -0.81 -23.94 11.13
N HIS A 608 -1.99 -23.73 10.53
CA HIS A 608 -3.26 -23.93 11.24
C HIS A 608 -3.46 -25.37 11.69
N ARG A 609 -3.06 -26.35 10.86
CA ARG A 609 -3.13 -27.77 11.25
C ARG A 609 -2.21 -28.07 12.43
N ALA A 610 -0.97 -27.57 12.40
CA ALA A 610 -0.01 -27.72 13.49
C ALA A 610 -0.52 -27.08 14.78
N LEU A 611 -1.08 -25.87 14.70
CA LEU A 611 -1.73 -25.19 15.82
C LEU A 611 -2.87 -26.03 16.42
N THR A 612 -3.77 -26.58 15.58
CA THR A 612 -4.85 -27.45 16.07
C THR A 612 -4.37 -28.80 16.62
N ALA A 613 -3.15 -29.22 16.29
CA ALA A 613 -2.52 -30.42 16.81
C ALA A 613 -1.75 -30.17 18.12
N GLY A 614 -1.67 -28.92 18.58
CA GLY A 614 -0.96 -28.54 19.81
C GLY A 614 0.56 -28.47 19.65
N VAL A 615 1.06 -28.28 18.42
CA VAL A 615 2.49 -27.96 18.20
C VAL A 615 2.77 -26.60 18.82
N ASP A 616 3.95 -26.42 19.41
CA ASP A 616 4.35 -25.17 20.05
C ASP A 616 4.51 -24.01 19.03
N ASP A 617 4.34 -22.78 19.52
CA ASP A 617 4.31 -21.57 18.69
C ASP A 617 5.63 -21.32 17.96
N GLN A 618 6.77 -21.59 18.60
CA GLN A 618 8.10 -21.41 18.00
C GLN A 618 8.26 -22.34 16.79
N THR A 619 7.95 -23.63 16.95
CA THR A 619 8.02 -24.62 15.88
C THR A 619 7.09 -24.27 14.72
N ILE A 620 5.87 -23.79 15.01
CA ILE A 620 4.93 -23.38 13.96
C ILE A 620 5.49 -22.19 13.16
N MET A 621 5.96 -21.15 13.86
CA MET A 621 6.49 -19.95 13.21
C MET A 621 7.77 -20.25 12.44
N MET A 622 8.66 -21.07 13.00
CA MET A 622 9.90 -21.50 12.36
C MET A 622 9.64 -22.17 11.01
N ARG A 623 8.77 -23.19 10.98
CA ARG A 623 8.43 -23.87 9.73
C ARG A 623 7.75 -22.93 8.74
N ALA A 624 6.84 -22.09 9.24
CA ALA A 624 6.10 -21.16 8.39
C ALA A 624 7.01 -20.10 7.76
N LEU A 625 7.94 -19.53 8.52
CA LEU A 625 8.85 -18.48 8.06
C LEU A 625 9.89 -19.04 7.08
N ALA A 626 10.42 -20.24 7.34
CA ALA A 626 11.30 -20.95 6.41
C ALA A 626 10.63 -21.10 5.03
N GLU A 627 9.38 -21.58 4.99
CA GLU A 627 8.65 -21.73 3.72
C GLU A 627 8.34 -20.38 3.03
N VAL A 628 8.06 -19.32 3.79
CA VAL A 628 7.86 -17.97 3.24
C VAL A 628 9.14 -17.46 2.58
N ASN A 629 10.31 -17.78 3.15
CA ASN A 629 11.62 -17.44 2.62
C ASN A 629 12.09 -18.39 1.49
N GLY A 630 11.27 -19.38 1.09
CA GLY A 630 11.61 -20.34 0.05
C GLY A 630 12.52 -21.49 0.51
N GLU A 631 12.68 -21.67 1.82
CA GLU A 631 13.47 -22.73 2.44
C GLU A 631 12.61 -23.97 2.76
N SER A 632 13.26 -25.07 3.17
CA SER A 632 12.56 -26.30 3.55
C SER A 632 11.77 -26.14 4.86
N ALA A 633 10.51 -26.56 4.85
CA ALA A 633 9.65 -26.56 6.04
C ALA A 633 10.13 -27.52 7.14
N ASP A 634 11.00 -28.47 6.80
CA ASP A 634 11.53 -29.48 7.72
C ASP A 634 12.83 -29.04 8.39
N ASP A 635 13.36 -27.86 8.01
CA ASP A 635 14.52 -27.26 8.68
C ASP A 635 14.11 -26.79 10.09
N GLN A 636 14.60 -27.50 11.11
CA GLN A 636 14.29 -27.24 12.52
C GLN A 636 15.43 -26.52 13.25
N ASN A 637 16.31 -25.81 12.53
CA ASN A 637 17.43 -25.09 13.13
C ASN A 637 16.97 -23.78 13.83
N PRO A 638 17.02 -23.69 15.19
CA PRO A 638 16.55 -22.53 15.93
C PRO A 638 17.43 -21.28 15.75
N GLU A 639 18.74 -21.46 15.54
CA GLU A 639 19.67 -20.35 15.25
C GLU A 639 19.31 -19.70 13.92
N LYS A 640 19.13 -20.51 12.88
CA LYS A 640 18.71 -20.03 11.55
C LYS A 640 17.33 -19.38 11.60
N PHE A 641 16.40 -19.92 12.39
CA PHE A 641 15.09 -19.31 12.61
C PHE A 641 15.21 -17.89 13.19
N ILE A 642 16.05 -17.70 14.21
CA ILE A 642 16.28 -16.38 14.78
C ILE A 642 16.90 -15.43 13.75
N VAL A 643 17.91 -15.87 13.01
CA VAL A 643 18.50 -15.04 11.94
C VAL A 643 17.45 -14.64 10.91
N ASN A 644 16.53 -15.54 10.54
CA ASN A 644 15.42 -15.21 9.66
C ASN A 644 14.43 -14.22 10.29
N MET A 645 14.19 -14.28 11.61
CA MET A 645 13.41 -13.27 12.32
C MET A 645 14.10 -11.90 12.36
N LEU A 646 15.43 -11.84 12.48
CA LEU A 646 16.19 -10.58 12.46
C LEU A 646 16.07 -9.89 11.09
N LYS A 647 16.09 -10.67 10.00
CA LYS A 647 15.94 -10.15 8.62
C LYS A 647 14.53 -9.67 8.29
N SER A 648 13.50 -10.32 8.83
CA SER A 648 12.09 -10.10 8.44
C SER A 648 11.24 -9.37 9.48
N GLY A 649 11.73 -9.24 10.70
CA GLY A 649 10.97 -8.77 11.86
C GLY A 649 11.63 -7.61 12.60
N ASN A 650 11.29 -7.48 13.88
CA ASN A 650 11.84 -6.45 14.76
C ASN A 650 12.98 -7.04 15.63
N PRO A 651 14.26 -6.73 15.34
CA PRO A 651 15.40 -7.33 16.05
C PRO A 651 15.43 -6.99 17.54
N ILE A 652 14.85 -5.85 17.94
CA ILE A 652 14.71 -5.45 19.36
C ILE A 652 13.92 -6.49 20.14
N LYS A 653 12.84 -7.03 19.57
CA LYS A 653 12.01 -8.04 20.25
C LYS A 653 12.75 -9.33 20.49
N VAL A 654 13.59 -9.74 19.54
CA VAL A 654 14.43 -10.93 19.66
C VAL A 654 15.41 -10.74 20.80
N ALA A 655 16.13 -9.61 20.84
CA ALA A 655 17.07 -9.30 21.93
C ALA A 655 16.39 -9.26 23.31
N GLN A 656 15.22 -8.63 23.40
CA GLN A 656 14.48 -8.48 24.65
C GLN A 656 13.81 -9.77 25.15
N ASN A 657 13.61 -10.78 24.30
CA ASN A 657 12.91 -12.02 24.65
C ASN A 657 13.77 -13.25 24.35
N PHE A 658 15.09 -13.11 24.28
CA PHE A 658 16.00 -14.18 23.88
C PHE A 658 15.82 -15.45 24.73
N GLU A 659 15.51 -15.30 26.02
CA GLU A 659 15.24 -16.40 26.96
C GLU A 659 13.99 -17.24 26.62
N LYS A 660 13.09 -16.73 25.78
CA LYS A 660 11.86 -17.44 25.37
C LYS A 660 12.08 -18.40 24.21
N PHE A 661 13.24 -18.35 23.56
CA PHE A 661 13.58 -19.27 22.49
C PHE A 661 14.14 -20.57 23.05
N SER A 662 13.63 -21.69 22.57
CA SER A 662 14.04 -23.04 22.94
C SER A 662 14.94 -23.67 21.87
N GLY A 663 15.80 -24.61 22.27
CA GLY A 663 16.65 -25.37 21.36
C GLY A 663 17.92 -24.66 20.88
N ILE A 664 18.31 -23.55 21.52
CA ILE A 664 19.57 -22.84 21.26
C ILE A 664 20.62 -23.34 22.25
N THR A 665 21.81 -23.70 21.76
CA THR A 665 22.94 -24.06 22.63
C THR A 665 23.78 -22.83 22.97
N PRO A 666 24.48 -22.81 24.12
CA PRO A 666 25.37 -21.69 24.49
C PRO A 666 26.38 -21.32 23.39
N ASP A 667 26.91 -22.29 22.65
CA ASP A 667 27.88 -22.06 21.56
C ASP A 667 27.29 -21.24 20.39
N GLN A 668 25.95 -21.24 20.22
CA GLN A 668 25.27 -20.46 19.19
C GLN A 668 24.97 -19.01 19.62
N HIS A 669 25.10 -18.70 20.92
CA HIS A 669 24.71 -17.39 21.46
C HIS A 669 25.56 -16.27 20.85
N LEU A 670 26.85 -16.51 20.60
CA LEU A 670 27.74 -15.52 20.00
C LEU A 670 27.29 -15.14 18.58
N ASN A 671 27.04 -16.11 17.71
CA ASN A 671 26.59 -15.85 16.34
C ASN A 671 25.27 -15.08 16.30
N ILE A 672 24.33 -15.43 17.18
CA ILE A 672 23.03 -14.77 17.27
C ILE A 672 23.20 -13.33 17.78
N LEU A 673 24.03 -13.12 18.81
CA LEU A 673 24.31 -11.80 19.35
C LEU A 673 24.95 -10.89 18.28
N LEU A 674 25.92 -11.40 17.53
CA LEU A 674 26.55 -10.67 16.42
C LEU A 674 25.51 -10.32 15.35
N SER A 675 24.63 -11.26 14.99
CA SER A 675 23.54 -10.99 14.03
C SER A 675 22.57 -9.91 14.51
N ILE A 676 22.28 -9.84 15.81
CA ILE A 676 21.45 -8.77 16.41
C ILE A 676 22.14 -7.41 16.29
N ILE A 677 23.46 -7.36 16.53
CA ILE A 677 24.27 -6.15 16.43
C ILE A 677 24.33 -5.66 14.98
N GLU A 678 24.58 -6.56 14.03
CA GLU A 678 24.60 -6.26 12.59
C GLU A 678 23.24 -5.74 12.08
N SER A 679 22.14 -6.13 12.74
CA SER A 679 20.79 -5.63 12.47
C SER A 679 20.52 -4.22 13.04
N GLY A 680 21.55 -3.54 13.57
CA GLY A 680 21.47 -2.18 14.12
C GLY A 680 20.96 -2.09 15.56
N CYS A 681 20.79 -3.21 16.26
CA CYS A 681 20.25 -3.27 17.63
C CYS A 681 21.35 -3.48 18.68
N GLY A 682 22.50 -2.83 18.49
CA GLY A 682 23.67 -2.99 19.35
C GLY A 682 23.42 -2.55 20.81
N ARG A 683 22.57 -1.56 21.04
CA ARG A 683 22.22 -1.11 22.40
C ARG A 683 21.47 -2.19 23.16
N GLU A 684 20.39 -2.70 22.57
CA GLU A 684 19.52 -3.71 23.15
C GLU A 684 20.27 -5.02 23.38
N ALA A 685 21.18 -5.39 22.45
CA ALA A 685 22.07 -6.52 22.60
C ALA A 685 22.91 -6.45 23.88
N VAL A 686 23.52 -5.29 24.17
CA VAL A 686 24.38 -5.09 25.36
C VAL A 686 23.59 -4.92 26.65
N GLU A 687 22.41 -4.28 26.60
CA GLU A 687 21.50 -4.19 27.74
C GLU A 687 21.01 -5.58 28.17
N ASN A 688 20.87 -6.51 27.22
CA ASN A 688 20.41 -7.89 27.43
C ASN A 688 21.55 -8.93 27.45
N LEU A 689 22.83 -8.51 27.51
CA LEU A 689 23.99 -9.42 27.39
C LEU A 689 23.96 -10.58 28.39
N SER A 690 23.44 -10.35 29.60
CA SER A 690 23.31 -11.37 30.66
C SER A 690 22.41 -12.55 30.28
N LYS A 691 21.55 -12.40 29.26
CA LYS A 691 20.70 -13.47 28.73
C LYS A 691 21.47 -14.44 27.82
N PHE A 692 22.61 -14.01 27.29
CA PHE A 692 23.46 -14.81 26.43
C PHE A 692 24.52 -15.55 27.26
N THR A 693 24.12 -16.64 27.92
CA THR A 693 24.96 -17.38 28.87
C THR A 693 26.22 -18.02 28.29
N GLY A 694 26.28 -18.24 26.97
CA GLY A 694 27.46 -18.77 26.27
C GLY A 694 28.54 -17.75 25.94
N ILE A 695 28.34 -16.47 26.27
CA ILE A 695 29.36 -15.42 26.01
C ILE A 695 30.42 -15.48 27.11
N THR A 696 31.67 -15.64 26.68
CA THR A 696 32.85 -15.64 27.55
C THR A 696 33.65 -14.35 27.39
N ALA A 697 34.58 -14.11 28.31
CA ALA A 697 35.49 -12.98 28.25
C ALA A 697 36.27 -12.91 26.91
N ASN A 698 36.60 -14.05 26.30
CA ASN A 698 37.34 -14.09 25.04
C ASN A 698 36.52 -13.54 23.86
N ASP A 699 35.19 -13.59 23.95
CA ASP A 699 34.29 -13.16 22.87
C ASP A 699 34.05 -11.64 22.89
N HIS A 700 34.36 -10.97 24.02
CA HIS A 700 34.12 -9.55 24.21
C HIS A 700 34.81 -8.68 23.16
N LEU A 701 36.01 -9.06 22.72
CA LEU A 701 36.74 -8.33 21.67
C LEU A 701 35.95 -8.31 20.35
N GLN A 702 35.46 -9.47 19.92
CA GLN A 702 34.69 -9.62 18.69
C GLN A 702 33.36 -8.85 18.77
N ILE A 703 32.66 -8.91 19.92
CA ILE A 703 31.41 -8.18 20.16
C ILE A 703 31.64 -6.67 20.06
N VAL A 704 32.70 -6.16 20.67
CA VAL A 704 33.03 -4.73 20.62
C VAL A 704 33.38 -4.28 19.20
N GLN A 705 34.11 -5.09 18.44
CA GLN A 705 34.40 -4.81 17.03
C GLN A 705 33.12 -4.73 16.20
N ALA A 706 32.17 -5.66 16.39
CA ALA A 706 30.87 -5.63 15.72
C ALA A 706 30.01 -4.41 16.12
N LEU A 707 30.01 -4.03 17.40
CA LEU A 707 29.31 -2.84 17.89
C LEU A 707 29.88 -1.56 17.27
N ASN A 708 31.20 -1.48 17.12
CA ASN A 708 31.84 -0.34 16.48
C ASN A 708 31.49 -0.28 14.98
N ALA A 709 31.56 -1.41 14.28
CA ALA A 709 31.23 -1.49 12.86
C ALA A 709 29.75 -1.14 12.56
N SER A 710 28.83 -1.46 13.47
CA SER A 710 27.40 -1.12 13.37
C SER A 710 27.05 0.31 13.81
N GLY A 711 28.05 1.13 14.20
CA GLY A 711 27.80 2.50 14.67
C GLY A 711 27.25 2.61 16.10
N ALA A 712 27.40 1.55 16.90
CA ALA A 712 26.99 1.50 18.30
C ALA A 712 28.13 1.82 19.28
N GLY A 713 29.12 2.62 18.87
CA GLY A 713 30.30 2.94 19.68
C GLY A 713 29.95 3.58 21.04
N LYS A 714 28.90 4.41 21.08
CA LYS A 714 28.35 4.97 22.34
C LYS A 714 27.99 3.87 23.35
N THR A 715 27.35 2.79 22.89
CA THR A 715 26.92 1.67 23.73
C THR A 715 28.11 1.00 24.39
N VAL A 716 29.21 0.83 23.65
CA VAL A 716 30.47 0.24 24.15
C VAL A 716 30.99 1.08 25.32
N VAL A 717 31.15 2.40 25.14
CA VAL A 717 31.70 3.29 26.18
C VAL A 717 30.86 3.31 27.44
N SER A 718 29.53 3.34 27.28
CA SER A 718 28.60 3.36 28.42
C SER A 718 28.50 2.03 29.17
N ASN A 719 29.07 0.93 28.65
CA ASN A 719 29.00 -0.40 29.23
C ASN A 719 30.37 -1.10 29.26
N LEU A 720 31.49 -0.36 29.33
CA LEU A 720 32.84 -0.95 29.29
C LEU A 720 33.09 -1.98 30.41
N GLU A 721 32.44 -1.82 31.55
CA GLU A 721 32.49 -2.76 32.67
C GLU A 721 31.97 -4.15 32.30
N LYS A 722 31.09 -4.26 31.30
CA LYS A 722 30.59 -5.54 30.78
C LYS A 722 31.60 -6.24 29.87
N PHE A 723 32.61 -5.52 29.35
CA PHE A 723 33.60 -6.03 28.41
C PHE A 723 34.97 -6.29 29.07
N ASN A 724 34.98 -6.93 30.23
CA ASN A 724 36.19 -7.15 31.04
C ASN A 724 37.28 -8.03 30.39
N GLY A 725 36.91 -8.90 29.44
CA GLY A 725 37.83 -9.70 28.64
C GLY A 725 38.61 -8.96 27.56
N VAL A 726 38.31 -7.67 27.33
CA VAL A 726 39.12 -6.83 26.45
C VAL A 726 40.46 -6.52 27.13
N LYS A 727 41.55 -7.00 26.53
CA LYS A 727 42.89 -6.81 27.08
C LYS A 727 43.32 -5.33 27.00
N PRO A 728 44.12 -4.84 27.96
CA PRO A 728 44.59 -3.45 27.97
C PRO A 728 45.27 -3.00 26.67
N GLU A 729 46.02 -3.89 26.02
CA GLU A 729 46.69 -3.64 24.75
C GLU A 729 45.73 -3.31 23.59
N ASP A 730 44.53 -3.91 23.57
CA ASP A 730 43.53 -3.70 22.51
C ASP A 730 42.64 -2.48 22.77
N LYS A 731 42.66 -1.93 24.00
CA LYS A 731 41.77 -0.83 24.41
C LYS A 731 41.99 0.44 23.59
N ARG A 732 43.22 0.73 23.20
CA ARG A 732 43.54 1.90 22.36
C ARG A 732 42.83 1.80 21.02
N ASP A 733 42.99 0.68 20.31
CA ASP A 733 42.42 0.49 18.97
C ASP A 733 40.89 0.36 19.02
N ILE A 734 40.35 -0.23 20.09
CA ILE A 734 38.91 -0.27 20.36
C ILE A 734 38.34 1.13 20.56
N LEU A 735 38.98 1.98 21.37
CA LEU A 735 38.50 3.34 21.60
C LEU A 735 38.57 4.18 20.32
N PHE A 736 39.57 3.96 19.46
CA PHE A 736 39.56 4.51 18.10
C PHE A 736 38.40 3.98 17.27
N GLY A 737 38.11 2.68 17.31
CA GLY A 737 36.95 2.08 16.64
C GLY A 737 35.61 2.63 17.16
N VAL A 738 35.50 2.89 18.46
CA VAL A 738 34.34 3.51 19.10
C VAL A 738 34.11 4.93 18.57
N ILE A 739 35.17 5.72 18.41
CA ILE A 739 35.09 7.08 17.86
C ILE A 739 34.57 7.05 16.43
N LYS A 740 35.08 6.11 15.61
CA LYS A 740 34.61 5.86 14.25
C LYS A 740 33.14 5.44 14.21
N GLY A 741 32.74 4.57 15.13
CA GLY A 741 31.37 4.10 15.31
C GLY A 741 30.44 5.08 16.04
N GLY A 742 30.71 6.39 16.02
CA GLY A 742 29.80 7.43 16.56
C GLY A 742 29.84 7.64 18.08
N GLY A 743 30.76 6.99 18.81
CA GLY A 743 30.95 7.15 20.25
C GLY A 743 31.87 8.32 20.67
N GLY A 744 32.28 9.17 19.73
CA GLY A 744 33.30 10.21 19.94
C GLY A 744 32.97 11.19 21.08
N TYR A 745 31.70 11.55 21.25
CA TYR A 745 31.26 12.42 22.34
C TYR A 745 31.53 11.83 23.72
N GLN A 746 31.15 10.56 23.94
CA GLN A 746 31.30 9.91 25.25
C GLN A 746 32.76 9.72 25.61
N VAL A 747 33.61 9.43 24.61
CA VAL A 747 35.06 9.36 24.77
C VAL A 747 35.63 10.73 25.15
N ALA A 748 35.24 11.79 24.44
CA ALA A 748 35.73 13.15 24.74
C ALA A 748 35.26 13.67 26.10
N GLN A 749 33.99 13.44 26.46
CA GLN A 749 33.44 13.89 27.74
C GLN A 749 34.14 13.22 28.93
N ASN A 750 34.43 11.92 28.80
CA ASN A 750 35.06 11.09 29.83
C ASN A 750 36.56 10.83 29.55
N PHE A 751 37.24 11.72 28.82
CA PHE A 751 38.61 11.46 28.34
C PHE A 751 39.59 11.11 29.47
N GLU A 752 39.42 11.71 30.66
CA GLU A 752 40.21 11.42 31.87
C GLU A 752 40.17 9.94 32.29
N LYS A 753 39.11 9.20 31.96
CA LYS A 753 39.01 7.76 32.24
C LYS A 753 39.82 6.90 31.28
N TYR A 754 40.25 7.46 30.16
CA TYR A 754 40.87 6.75 29.04
C TYR A 754 42.23 7.33 28.65
N SER A 755 42.67 8.41 29.29
CA SER A 755 43.91 9.12 28.98
C SER A 755 45.14 8.22 29.02
N ASP A 756 45.15 7.25 29.93
CA ASP A 756 46.28 6.33 30.12
C ASP A 756 46.50 5.38 28.92
N PHE A 757 45.49 5.21 28.06
CA PHE A 757 45.57 4.37 26.85
C PHE A 757 46.01 5.14 25.60
N PHE A 758 46.06 6.47 25.67
CA PHE A 758 46.40 7.33 24.54
C PHE A 758 47.70 8.08 24.82
N SER A 759 48.59 8.09 23.84
CA SER A 759 49.75 8.98 23.89
C SER A 759 49.35 10.40 23.46
N GLU A 760 50.15 11.39 23.82
CA GLU A 760 49.95 12.78 23.37
C GLU A 760 49.91 12.90 21.82
N LYS A 761 50.62 12.01 21.11
CA LYS A 761 50.59 11.93 19.64
C LYS A 761 49.25 11.45 19.09
N ASP A 762 48.47 10.73 19.88
CA ASP A 762 47.16 10.19 19.49
C ASP A 762 46.05 11.23 19.58
N HIS A 763 46.18 12.21 20.48
CA HIS A 763 45.17 13.22 20.73
C HIS A 763 44.74 13.97 19.47
N ARG A 764 45.71 14.32 18.61
CA ARG A 764 45.44 14.96 17.32
C ARG A 764 44.57 14.08 16.43
N ASN A 765 44.88 12.80 16.33
CA ASN A 765 44.14 11.85 15.51
C ASN A 765 42.74 11.60 16.07
N ILE A 766 42.60 11.50 17.40
CA ILE A 766 41.30 11.35 18.08
C ILE A 766 40.39 12.54 17.74
N VAL A 767 40.91 13.76 17.89
CA VAL A 767 40.16 15.00 17.60
C VAL A 767 39.67 15.02 16.15
N LEU A 768 40.55 14.70 15.19
CA LEU A 768 40.17 14.65 13.78
C LEU A 768 39.16 13.55 13.49
N GLU A 769 39.29 12.38 14.11
CA GLU A 769 38.37 11.27 13.89
C GLU A 769 36.98 11.55 14.49
N ILE A 770 36.91 12.24 15.64
CA ILE A 770 35.64 12.72 16.22
C ILE A 770 34.95 13.70 15.27
N ILE A 771 35.72 14.58 14.61
CA ILE A 771 35.18 15.52 13.62
C ILE A 771 34.68 14.77 12.39
N LYS A 772 35.46 13.81 11.87
CA LYS A 772 35.09 12.96 10.73
C LYS A 772 33.80 12.17 10.98
N SER A 773 33.60 11.66 12.19
CA SER A 773 32.37 10.93 12.55
C SER A 773 31.18 11.84 12.89
N GLY A 774 31.27 13.15 12.63
CA GLY A 774 30.19 14.13 12.84
C GLY A 774 30.07 14.65 14.27
N GLY A 775 31.01 14.30 15.16
CA GLY A 775 31.04 14.71 16.57
C GLY A 775 31.79 16.02 16.85
N GLY A 776 32.19 16.79 15.83
CA GLY A 776 33.01 17.99 16.01
C GLY A 776 32.39 19.06 16.92
N TYR A 777 31.05 19.17 16.95
CA TYR A 777 30.32 20.10 17.82
C TYR A 777 30.64 19.91 19.30
N TYR A 778 30.90 18.68 19.72
CA TYR A 778 31.22 18.40 21.11
C TYR A 778 32.60 18.90 21.54
N LEU A 779 33.50 19.11 20.58
CA LEU A 779 34.86 19.60 20.81
C LEU A 779 34.93 21.13 20.87
N ASN A 780 33.91 21.84 20.39
CA ASN A 780 33.81 23.31 20.44
C ASN A 780 33.75 23.87 21.89
N ASN A 781 33.55 23.00 22.88
CA ASN A 781 33.64 23.40 24.28
C ASN A 781 35.10 23.43 24.74
N LYS A 782 35.58 24.61 25.17
CA LYS A 782 36.94 24.80 25.71
C LYS A 782 37.28 23.77 26.81
N ARG A 783 36.34 23.43 27.70
CA ARG A 783 36.55 22.42 28.76
C ARG A 783 36.78 21.00 28.24
N VAL A 784 36.37 20.71 27.01
CA VAL A 784 36.52 19.40 26.38
C VAL A 784 37.79 19.35 25.56
N ILE A 785 38.07 20.37 24.74
CA ILE A 785 39.30 20.41 23.91
C ILE A 785 40.58 20.56 24.73
N ASP A 786 40.51 21.21 25.90
CA ASP A 786 41.66 21.38 26.80
C ASP A 786 42.11 20.04 27.42
N LYS A 787 41.27 18.99 27.38
CA LYS A 787 41.63 17.63 27.82
C LYS A 787 42.64 16.95 26.88
N PHE A 788 42.67 17.37 25.62
CA PHE A 788 43.58 16.84 24.60
C PHE A 788 44.85 17.70 24.56
N THR A 789 45.98 17.21 25.06
CA THR A 789 47.30 17.89 25.01
C THR A 789 47.98 17.73 23.64
N GLY A 790 49.03 18.51 23.36
CA GLY A 790 49.82 18.40 22.13
C GLY A 790 49.16 18.88 20.84
N LEU A 791 47.95 19.45 20.91
CA LEU A 791 47.25 20.02 19.76
C LEU A 791 47.87 21.36 19.32
N GLU A 792 48.05 21.51 18.01
CA GLU A 792 48.43 22.76 17.36
C GLU A 792 47.45 23.88 17.77
N GLU A 793 47.96 25.06 18.15
CA GLU A 793 47.14 26.19 18.61
C GLU A 793 46.12 26.61 17.53
N GLY A 794 46.53 26.58 16.26
CA GLY A 794 45.65 26.86 15.14
C GLY A 794 44.47 25.88 15.01
N LEU A 795 44.72 24.59 15.27
CA LEU A 795 43.70 23.55 15.25
C LEU A 795 42.67 23.79 16.38
N ARG A 796 43.14 24.16 17.58
CA ARG A 796 42.25 24.52 18.69
C ARG A 796 41.36 25.71 18.35
N GLN A 797 41.95 26.76 17.78
CA GLN A 797 41.22 27.99 17.42
C GLN A 797 40.12 27.71 16.40
N VAL A 798 40.40 26.91 15.37
CA VAL A 798 39.41 26.52 14.35
C VAL A 798 38.24 25.74 14.97
N ILE A 799 38.53 24.81 15.89
CA ILE A 799 37.51 24.02 16.57
C ILE A 799 36.63 24.88 17.49
N ILE A 800 37.23 25.76 18.30
CA ILE A 800 36.52 26.69 19.21
C ILE A 800 35.73 27.75 18.44
N ALA A 801 36.15 28.10 17.23
CA ALA A 801 35.41 29.00 16.35
C ALA A 801 34.15 28.35 15.76
N GLY A 802 33.91 27.05 16.01
CA GLY A 802 32.80 26.31 15.44
C GLY A 802 32.97 25.93 13.96
N LYS A 803 34.16 26.10 13.38
CA LYS A 803 34.43 25.93 11.95
C LYS A 803 35.18 24.62 11.65
N TYR A 804 34.75 23.51 12.24
CA TYR A 804 35.48 22.23 12.18
C TYR A 804 34.94 21.23 11.14
N GLU A 805 33.73 21.42 10.59
CA GLU A 805 33.08 20.41 9.72
C GLU A 805 33.86 20.14 8.42
N ALA A 806 34.45 21.18 7.83
CA ALA A 806 35.26 21.07 6.61
C ALA A 806 36.71 20.66 6.89
N LEU A 807 37.15 20.68 8.16
CA LEU A 807 38.54 20.54 8.53
C LEU A 807 39.18 19.22 8.05
N PRO A 808 38.54 18.03 8.17
CA PRO A 808 39.12 16.79 7.67
C PRO A 808 39.35 16.81 6.16
N HIS A 809 38.38 17.32 5.40
CA HIS A 809 38.44 17.39 3.94
C HIS A 809 39.54 18.34 3.46
N VAL A 810 39.71 19.48 4.12
CA VAL A 810 40.72 20.49 3.76
C VAL A 810 42.14 20.01 4.10
N LEU A 811 42.29 19.29 5.22
CA LEU A 811 43.55 18.62 5.57
C LEU A 811 43.88 17.47 4.61
N GLU A 812 42.89 16.66 4.22
CA GLU A 812 43.06 15.59 3.22
C GLU A 812 43.41 16.15 1.83
N ALA A 813 42.88 17.32 1.48
CA ALA A 813 43.24 18.06 0.28
C ALA A 813 44.67 18.66 0.32
N GLY A 814 45.40 18.51 1.44
CA GLY A 814 46.80 18.88 1.56
C GLY A 814 47.07 20.31 2.00
N PHE A 815 46.08 21.04 2.52
CA PHE A 815 46.28 22.34 3.17
C PHE A 815 46.77 22.16 4.61
N THR A 816 47.62 23.08 5.10
CA THR A 816 48.13 23.05 6.47
C THR A 816 47.20 23.78 7.43
N ILE A 817 47.27 23.46 8.74
CA ILE A 817 46.53 24.19 9.77
C ILE A 817 46.90 25.69 9.78
N GLU A 818 48.16 26.03 9.51
CA GLU A 818 48.62 27.42 9.41
C GLU A 818 48.00 28.17 8.23
N GLU A 819 47.83 27.51 7.08
CA GLU A 819 47.13 28.10 5.93
C GLU A 819 45.63 28.27 6.23
N ILE A 820 45.02 27.29 6.90
CA ILE A 820 43.60 27.34 7.29
C ILE A 820 43.33 28.45 8.29
N THR A 821 44.19 28.65 9.29
CA THR A 821 44.05 29.74 10.25
C THR A 821 44.29 31.09 9.61
N ARG A 822 45.24 31.19 8.67
CA ARG A 822 45.51 32.41 7.92
C ARG A 822 44.39 32.76 6.94
N PHE A 823 43.73 31.75 6.36
CA PHE A 823 42.64 31.91 5.41
C PHE A 823 41.38 31.15 5.87
N PRO A 824 40.63 31.66 6.86
CA PRO A 824 39.51 30.95 7.49
C PRO A 824 38.33 30.62 6.56
N PHE A 825 38.28 31.18 5.35
CA PHE A 825 37.27 30.83 4.34
C PHE A 825 37.54 29.48 3.66
N LEU A 826 38.77 28.94 3.75
CA LEU A 826 39.12 27.61 3.24
C LEU A 826 38.32 26.48 3.90
N ILE A 827 37.84 26.71 5.13
CA ILE A 827 37.04 25.77 5.94
C ILE A 827 35.55 26.15 6.01
N SER A 828 35.06 26.97 5.07
CA SER A 828 33.64 27.29 4.96
C SER A 828 32.80 26.02 4.72
N PRO A 829 31.61 25.86 5.32
CA PRO A 829 30.72 24.70 5.08
C PRO A 829 30.42 24.43 3.60
N LEU A 830 30.49 25.47 2.76
CA LEU A 830 30.27 25.45 1.31
C LEU A 830 31.42 24.74 0.55
N VAL A 831 32.62 24.72 1.12
CA VAL A 831 33.81 24.07 0.52
C VAL A 831 33.71 22.54 0.57
N SER A 832 33.15 21.97 1.66
CA SER A 832 33.04 20.52 1.83
C SER A 832 32.21 19.83 0.73
N LYS A 833 31.17 20.50 0.20
CA LYS A 833 30.25 19.96 -0.80
C LYS A 833 30.86 19.89 -2.21
N ILE A 834 31.78 20.81 -2.52
CA ILE A 834 32.45 20.92 -3.82
C ILE A 834 33.74 20.06 -3.84
N MET A 835 34.43 19.96 -2.70
CA MET A 835 35.67 19.17 -2.58
C MET A 835 35.42 17.65 -2.59
N GLY A 836 34.27 17.18 -2.05
CA GLY A 836 33.91 15.75 -2.09
C GLY A 836 33.63 15.20 -3.50
N LYS A 837 33.18 16.03 -4.45
CA LYS A 837 32.88 15.62 -5.84
C LYS A 837 34.06 15.76 -6.80
N SER A 838 34.97 16.70 -6.57
CA SER A 838 36.03 17.06 -7.54
C SER A 838 37.31 16.25 -7.38
N PHE A 839 37.65 15.79 -6.17
CA PHE A 839 38.88 15.04 -5.92
C PHE A 839 38.78 13.53 -6.14
N GLU A 840 37.60 12.90 -6.01
CA GLU A 840 37.41 11.48 -6.38
C GLU A 840 37.66 11.25 -7.89
N LEU A 841 37.32 12.23 -8.73
CA LEU A 841 37.59 12.22 -10.18
C LEU A 841 39.08 12.35 -10.52
N ASN A 842 39.86 13.15 -9.76
CA ASN A 842 41.29 13.32 -9.98
C ASN A 842 42.12 12.13 -9.44
N ARG A 843 41.68 11.50 -8.35
CA ARG A 843 42.39 10.34 -7.77
C ARG A 843 42.35 9.10 -8.69
N ALA A 844 41.24 8.87 -9.39
CA ALA A 844 41.14 7.82 -10.41
C ALA A 844 42.07 8.07 -11.62
N SER A 845 42.48 9.33 -11.83
CA SER A 845 43.35 9.77 -12.92
C SER A 845 44.83 9.65 -12.56
N GLU A 846 45.21 9.94 -11.31
CA GLU A 846 46.60 9.90 -10.84
C GLU A 846 47.11 8.48 -10.54
N GLU A 847 46.23 7.55 -10.10
CA GLU A 847 46.59 6.13 -9.88
C GLU A 847 46.93 5.38 -11.19
N GLN A 848 46.63 5.95 -12.37
CA GLN A 848 47.02 5.38 -13.68
C GLN A 848 48.41 5.85 -14.18
N THR A 849 49.07 6.81 -13.54
CA THR A 849 50.28 7.47 -14.11
C THR A 849 51.52 7.50 -13.20
N GLN A 850 51.67 6.58 -12.26
CA GLN A 850 52.94 6.45 -11.51
C GLN A 850 53.77 5.25 -11.99
N SER A 851 54.60 5.47 -13.02
CA SER A 851 55.74 4.59 -13.34
C SER A 851 57.01 5.05 -12.59
N PRO A 852 57.87 4.13 -12.09
CA PRO A 852 58.99 4.45 -11.20
C PRO A 852 60.19 5.16 -11.85
N GLN A 853 60.11 5.60 -13.10
CA GLN A 853 61.27 6.09 -13.87
C GLN A 853 61.59 7.58 -13.69
N LEU A 854 60.79 8.35 -12.94
CA LEU A 854 61.08 9.77 -12.67
C LEU A 854 61.90 10.06 -11.40
N LYS A 855 62.16 9.05 -10.55
CA LYS A 855 63.00 9.22 -9.36
C LYS A 855 64.51 9.16 -9.64
N GLU A 856 64.94 8.53 -10.73
CA GLU A 856 66.38 8.44 -11.07
C GLU A 856 66.90 9.61 -11.92
N LYS A 857 66.03 10.43 -12.53
CA LYS A 857 66.47 11.65 -13.24
C LYS A 857 66.62 12.88 -12.33
N LYS A 858 66.21 12.80 -11.06
CA LYS A 858 66.29 13.91 -10.10
C LYS A 858 67.61 14.00 -9.34
N LEU A 859 68.49 13.01 -9.47
CA LEU A 859 69.80 12.97 -8.79
C LEU A 859 71.00 13.34 -9.68
N VAL A 860 70.77 13.70 -10.96
CA VAL A 860 71.85 14.00 -11.93
C VAL A 860 71.89 15.49 -12.36
N ILE A 861 70.95 16.32 -11.88
CA ILE A 861 70.89 17.76 -12.23
C ILE A 861 71.22 18.63 -11.00
N GLU A 862 72.24 18.24 -10.23
CA GLU A 862 72.77 19.06 -9.12
C GLU A 862 74.27 19.34 -9.20
N GLN A 863 74.95 18.99 -10.31
CA GLN A 863 76.41 19.17 -10.42
C GLN A 863 76.92 19.99 -11.61
N ILE A 864 76.07 20.66 -12.39
CA ILE A 864 76.56 21.55 -13.46
C ILE A 864 75.73 22.83 -13.52
N PHE A 865 76.07 23.80 -12.69
CA PHE A 865 75.80 25.21 -13.00
C PHE A 865 77.02 26.06 -12.64
N PRO A 866 77.75 26.60 -13.63
CA PRO A 866 78.71 27.67 -13.34
C PRO A 866 77.92 28.91 -12.93
N LYS A 867 78.47 29.68 -11.98
CA LYS A 867 77.99 31.02 -11.62
C LYS A 867 77.80 31.84 -12.89
N LYS A 868 76.56 32.06 -13.32
CA LYS A 868 76.20 33.08 -14.31
C LYS A 868 75.51 34.22 -13.57
N GLU A 869 75.89 35.44 -13.92
CA GLU A 869 75.50 36.68 -13.27
C GLU A 869 74.00 36.76 -12.96
N LYS A 870 73.69 37.20 -11.74
CA LYS A 870 72.35 37.68 -11.39
C LYS A 870 72.05 38.91 -12.25
N VAL A 871 71.28 38.72 -13.31
CA VAL A 871 70.64 39.83 -14.04
C VAL A 871 69.55 40.38 -13.11
N THR A 872 69.84 41.50 -12.46
CA THR A 872 68.90 42.23 -11.59
C THR A 872 67.85 42.98 -12.41
N ARG A 873 66.74 43.40 -11.79
CA ARG A 873 65.67 44.19 -12.43
C ARG A 873 66.22 45.45 -13.13
N ASP A 874 67.24 46.07 -12.53
CA ASP A 874 67.98 47.22 -13.08
C ASP A 874 68.67 46.91 -14.43
N ASN A 875 69.03 45.63 -14.67
CA ASN A 875 69.68 45.20 -15.90
C ASN A 875 68.66 44.97 -17.04
N PHE A 876 67.37 44.77 -16.74
CA PHE A 876 66.32 44.73 -17.76
C PHE A 876 65.84 46.13 -18.13
N GLU A 877 65.62 47.00 -17.14
CA GLU A 877 65.23 48.39 -17.40
C GLU A 877 66.31 49.16 -18.17
N SER A 878 67.59 48.95 -17.86
CA SER A 878 68.69 49.56 -18.61
C SER A 878 68.75 49.10 -20.08
N ARG A 879 68.41 47.84 -20.35
CA ARG A 879 68.37 47.28 -21.72
C ARG A 879 67.14 47.74 -22.50
N LEU A 880 65.99 47.91 -21.84
CA LEU A 880 64.79 48.48 -22.45
C LEU A 880 65.01 49.94 -22.84
N VAL A 881 65.61 50.74 -21.95
CA VAL A 881 66.01 52.12 -22.27
C VAL A 881 67.01 52.14 -23.44
N ARG A 882 67.96 51.21 -23.45
CA ARG A 882 68.92 51.09 -24.56
C ARG A 882 68.25 50.72 -25.88
N ILE A 883 67.21 49.90 -25.87
CA ILE A 883 66.42 49.58 -27.06
C ILE A 883 65.67 50.82 -27.55
N ASP A 884 65.05 51.61 -26.66
CA ASP A 884 64.35 52.85 -27.02
C ASP A 884 65.31 53.91 -27.62
N ASP A 885 66.52 54.03 -27.06
CA ASP A 885 67.58 54.88 -27.60
C ASP A 885 68.00 54.42 -29.01
N LEU A 886 68.24 53.12 -29.18
CA LEU A 886 68.63 52.54 -30.47
C LEU A 886 67.51 52.65 -31.52
N LEU A 887 66.24 52.51 -31.14
CA LEU A 887 65.09 52.71 -32.02
C LEU A 887 65.00 54.16 -32.50
N SER A 888 65.29 55.13 -31.63
CA SER A 888 65.36 56.55 -31.97
C SER A 888 66.51 56.86 -32.95
N GLU A 889 67.64 56.14 -32.83
CA GLU A 889 68.79 56.26 -33.75
C GLU A 889 68.56 55.58 -35.12
N VAL A 890 67.76 54.50 -35.17
CA VAL A 890 67.37 53.81 -36.43
C VAL A 890 66.56 54.73 -37.35
N GLU A 891 65.69 55.58 -36.79
CA GLU A 891 64.85 56.50 -37.56
C GLU A 891 65.66 57.61 -38.28
N GLN A 892 66.91 57.86 -37.89
CA GLN A 892 67.73 58.98 -38.37
C GLN A 892 68.92 58.57 -39.26
N SER A 893 69.15 57.27 -39.50
CA SER A 893 70.39 56.75 -40.09
C SER A 893 70.19 55.96 -41.39
N THR A 894 71.09 56.13 -42.37
CA THR A 894 71.18 55.30 -43.59
C THR A 894 71.79 53.91 -43.36
N SER A 895 72.19 53.58 -42.13
CA SER A 895 72.78 52.28 -41.73
C SER A 895 71.86 51.45 -40.82
N GLY A 896 70.53 51.51 -41.06
CA GLY A 896 69.50 50.89 -40.22
C GLY A 896 69.61 49.37 -40.03
N LYS A 897 70.34 48.63 -40.87
CA LYS A 897 70.50 47.17 -40.71
C LYS A 897 71.29 46.76 -39.46
N CYS A 898 72.40 47.42 -39.14
CA CYS A 898 73.21 47.06 -37.97
C CYS A 898 72.52 47.39 -36.64
N LEU A 899 71.84 48.53 -36.57
CA LEU A 899 71.11 48.95 -35.36
C LEU A 899 69.91 48.04 -35.06
N LEU A 900 69.18 47.61 -36.11
CA LEU A 900 68.11 46.61 -35.96
C LEU A 900 68.63 45.26 -35.47
N GLU A 901 69.84 44.87 -35.85
CA GLU A 901 70.46 43.62 -35.39
C GLU A 901 70.90 43.69 -33.91
N GLU A 902 71.36 44.86 -33.46
CA GLU A 902 71.66 45.11 -32.04
C GLU A 902 70.40 45.12 -31.16
N ILE A 903 69.30 45.73 -31.64
CA ILE A 903 67.99 45.66 -30.99
C ILE A 903 67.50 44.20 -30.91
N ASN A 904 67.60 43.43 -32.00
CA ASN A 904 67.20 42.02 -32.00
C ASN A 904 68.02 41.18 -31.01
N ASN A 905 69.32 41.45 -30.87
CA ASN A 905 70.17 40.78 -29.89
C ASN A 905 69.75 41.14 -28.45
N LEU A 906 69.52 42.42 -28.15
CA LEU A 906 69.06 42.87 -26.83
C LEU A 906 67.68 42.29 -26.47
N CYS A 907 66.74 42.27 -27.42
CA CYS A 907 65.45 41.60 -27.26
C CYS A 907 65.63 40.10 -26.97
N SER A 908 66.48 39.41 -27.73
CA SER A 908 66.77 37.99 -27.52
C SER A 908 67.40 37.70 -26.16
N GLU A 909 68.25 38.59 -25.66
CA GLU A 909 68.83 38.46 -24.32
C GLU A 909 67.79 38.70 -23.21
N ILE A 910 66.88 39.66 -23.39
CA ILE A 910 65.77 39.90 -22.46
C ILE A 910 64.86 38.67 -22.41
N ASP A 911 64.49 38.12 -23.57
CA ASP A 911 63.66 36.91 -23.67
C ASP A 911 64.32 35.71 -22.98
N ASN A 912 65.62 35.50 -23.21
CA ASN A 912 66.38 34.44 -22.55
C ASN A 912 66.46 34.65 -21.02
N GLY A 913 66.61 35.89 -20.56
CA GLY A 913 66.63 36.23 -19.13
C GLY A 913 65.29 35.96 -18.43
N LEU A 914 64.18 36.34 -19.06
CA LEU A 914 62.83 36.07 -18.56
C LEU A 914 62.51 34.58 -18.55
N GLU A 915 62.86 33.84 -19.61
CA GLU A 915 62.67 32.39 -19.67
C GLU A 915 63.56 31.62 -18.65
N ASN A 916 64.71 32.17 -18.27
CA ASN A 916 65.52 31.60 -17.19
C ASN A 916 64.89 31.84 -15.81
N GLN A 917 64.39 33.06 -15.52
CA GLN A 917 63.68 33.34 -14.26
C GLN A 917 62.40 32.50 -14.14
N LYS A 918 61.66 32.35 -15.23
CA LYS A 918 60.49 31.48 -15.31
C LYS A 918 60.84 30.03 -15.00
N ARG A 919 61.91 29.49 -15.61
CA ARG A 919 62.41 28.14 -15.32
C ARG A 919 62.82 27.96 -13.86
N GLU A 920 63.43 28.98 -13.26
CA GLU A 920 63.81 28.95 -11.84
C GLU A 920 62.59 28.81 -10.92
N VAL A 921 61.58 29.67 -11.10
CA VAL A 921 60.36 29.67 -10.27
C VAL A 921 59.55 28.39 -10.46
N VAL A 922 59.43 27.89 -11.69
CA VAL A 922 58.78 26.61 -11.98
C VAL A 922 59.51 25.44 -11.32
N GLY A 923 60.84 25.51 -11.20
CA GLY A 923 61.68 24.50 -10.57
C GLY A 923 61.74 24.53 -9.04
N TRP A 924 61.09 25.50 -8.37
CA TRP A 924 61.13 25.60 -6.91
C TRP A 924 60.51 24.38 -6.20
N PRO A 925 61.05 23.97 -5.03
CA PRO A 925 60.39 23.01 -4.15
C PRO A 925 58.98 23.47 -3.77
N ILE A 926 58.07 22.51 -3.56
CA ILE A 926 56.65 22.82 -3.33
C ILE A 926 56.45 23.67 -2.07
N GLU A 927 57.25 23.47 -1.03
CA GLU A 927 57.22 24.24 0.21
C GLU A 927 57.58 25.72 -0.04
N ARG A 928 58.57 25.98 -0.90
CA ARG A 928 58.94 27.34 -1.31
C ARG A 928 57.84 27.97 -2.15
N LYS A 929 57.25 27.22 -3.08
CA LYS A 929 56.12 27.69 -3.89
C LYS A 929 54.91 28.04 -3.03
N ARG A 930 54.56 27.23 -2.03
CA ARG A 930 53.43 27.49 -1.09
C ARG A 930 53.65 28.79 -0.35
N LYS A 931 54.85 28.98 0.21
CA LYS A 931 55.21 30.19 0.93
C LYS A 931 55.13 31.43 0.05
N GLU A 932 55.75 31.40 -1.12
CA GLU A 932 55.75 32.55 -2.04
C GLU A 932 54.36 32.81 -2.66
N ALA A 933 53.54 31.78 -2.88
CA ALA A 933 52.17 31.95 -3.35
C ALA A 933 51.35 32.78 -2.34
N VAL A 934 51.58 32.56 -1.05
CA VAL A 934 50.90 33.25 0.05
C VAL A 934 51.49 34.63 0.35
N ASP A 935 52.81 34.78 0.29
CA ASP A 935 53.53 35.95 0.84
C ASP A 935 54.11 36.90 -0.23
N SER A 936 54.29 36.45 -1.47
CA SER A 936 55.05 37.22 -2.46
C SER A 936 54.28 38.46 -2.92
N SER A 937 54.96 39.60 -2.90
CA SER A 937 54.49 40.87 -3.49
C SER A 937 55.04 41.11 -4.91
N ALA A 938 55.89 40.22 -5.40
CA ALA A 938 56.47 40.33 -6.73
C ALA A 938 55.45 39.87 -7.80
N SER A 939 54.97 40.81 -8.61
CA SER A 939 53.96 40.56 -9.65
C SER A 939 54.35 39.42 -10.60
N PHE A 940 55.63 39.32 -11.00
CA PHE A 940 56.13 38.24 -11.85
C PHE A 940 55.98 36.85 -11.20
N VAL A 941 56.37 36.72 -9.92
CA VAL A 941 56.31 35.45 -9.18
C VAL A 941 54.85 35.07 -8.88
N SER A 942 54.03 36.00 -8.41
CA SER A 942 52.61 35.78 -8.15
C SER A 942 51.86 35.35 -9.43
N ASN A 943 52.13 36.01 -10.57
CA ASN A 943 51.54 35.63 -11.85
C ASN A 943 51.93 34.21 -12.26
N LEU A 944 53.19 33.81 -12.07
CA LEU A 944 53.63 32.47 -12.45
C LEU A 944 53.06 31.39 -11.51
N LEU A 945 53.01 31.65 -10.20
CA LEU A 945 52.43 30.71 -9.23
C LEU A 945 50.91 30.55 -9.38
N SER A 946 50.20 31.58 -9.84
CA SER A 946 48.78 31.46 -10.23
C SER A 946 48.55 30.54 -11.44
N MET A 947 49.61 30.17 -12.16
CA MET A 947 49.59 29.25 -13.30
C MET A 947 50.27 27.92 -12.98
N ASP A 948 50.62 27.67 -11.72
CA ASP A 948 51.32 26.44 -11.31
C ASP A 948 50.45 25.21 -11.57
N GLU A 949 51.10 24.07 -11.82
CA GLU A 949 50.41 22.80 -12.05
C GLU A 949 49.62 22.36 -10.82
N SER A 950 50.13 22.63 -9.62
CA SER A 950 49.49 22.26 -8.36
C SER A 950 48.25 23.12 -8.08
N PRO A 951 47.06 22.50 -7.93
CA PRO A 951 45.83 23.22 -7.58
C PRO A 951 45.93 23.96 -6.24
N ILE A 952 46.72 23.45 -5.28
CA ILE A 952 46.95 24.08 -3.97
C ILE A 952 47.70 25.40 -4.15
N ILE A 953 48.75 25.43 -4.97
CA ILE A 953 49.55 26.64 -5.23
C ILE A 953 48.70 27.72 -5.93
N ARG A 954 47.87 27.33 -6.90
CA ARG A 954 46.93 28.26 -7.55
C ARG A 954 45.91 28.82 -6.57
N THR A 955 45.37 27.98 -5.69
CA THR A 955 44.42 28.39 -4.65
C THR A 955 45.07 29.37 -3.66
N LEU A 956 46.27 29.05 -3.16
CA LEU A 956 47.01 29.93 -2.25
C LEU A 956 47.37 31.27 -2.92
N SER A 957 47.70 31.25 -4.21
CA SER A 957 47.93 32.46 -5.00
C SER A 957 46.65 33.30 -5.12
N ALA A 958 45.47 32.69 -5.25
CA ALA A 958 44.19 33.40 -5.26
C ALA A 958 43.85 34.04 -3.91
N CYS A 959 44.31 33.44 -2.80
CA CYS A 959 44.16 34.00 -1.45
C CYS A 959 45.07 35.21 -1.18
N ASN A 960 46.17 35.36 -1.93
CA ASN A 960 47.12 36.44 -1.73
C ASN A 960 46.56 37.78 -2.25
N LEU A 961 46.57 38.79 -1.38
CA LEU A 961 46.06 40.15 -1.66
C LEU A 961 46.90 40.89 -2.72
N SER A 962 48.15 40.48 -2.92
CA SER A 962 49.07 41.07 -3.90
C SER A 962 48.90 40.47 -5.31
N THR A 963 48.01 39.49 -5.49
CA THR A 963 47.80 38.85 -6.79
C THR A 963 47.08 39.80 -7.75
N SER A 964 47.66 39.95 -8.95
CA SER A 964 47.16 40.92 -9.93
C SER A 964 45.74 40.60 -10.38
N GLU A 965 44.96 41.65 -10.71
CA GLU A 965 43.60 41.52 -11.21
C GLU A 965 43.52 40.63 -12.46
N ALA A 966 44.51 40.73 -13.36
CA ALA A 966 44.60 39.89 -14.55
C ALA A 966 44.76 38.40 -14.21
N SER A 967 45.52 38.08 -13.17
CA SER A 967 45.71 36.69 -12.72
C SER A 967 44.49 36.15 -11.98
N LEU A 968 43.83 36.95 -11.13
CA LEU A 968 42.55 36.57 -10.50
C LEU A 968 41.45 36.34 -11.54
N ARG A 969 41.35 37.20 -12.55
CA ARG A 969 40.39 37.03 -13.66
C ARG A 969 40.65 35.75 -14.44
N ARG A 970 41.91 35.47 -14.78
CA ARG A 970 42.30 34.24 -15.49
C ARG A 970 41.95 33.00 -14.68
N LEU A 971 42.20 33.01 -13.37
CA LEU A 971 41.83 31.91 -12.48
C LEU A 971 40.31 31.73 -12.39
N ALA A 972 39.53 32.81 -12.29
CA ALA A 972 38.07 32.73 -12.26
C ALA A 972 37.49 32.15 -13.56
N GLU A 973 38.07 32.48 -14.71
CA GLU A 973 37.61 32.01 -16.03
C GLU A 973 38.00 30.56 -16.32
N ASN A 974 39.22 30.14 -15.95
CA ASN A 974 39.80 28.85 -16.37
C ASN A 974 39.77 27.76 -15.32
N ASP A 975 39.53 28.09 -14.05
CA ASP A 975 39.54 27.11 -12.96
C ASP A 975 38.11 26.78 -12.46
N ASN A 976 38.02 25.90 -11.48
CA ASN A 976 36.76 25.36 -10.97
C ASN A 976 35.99 26.33 -10.04
N ASP A 977 34.74 25.96 -9.72
CA ASP A 977 33.88 26.74 -8.82
C ASP A 977 34.47 26.92 -7.40
N TYR A 978 35.37 26.04 -6.98
CA TYR A 978 36.08 26.18 -5.70
C TYR A 978 37.04 27.39 -5.71
N ILE A 979 37.88 27.53 -6.74
CA ILE A 979 38.74 28.70 -6.87
C ILE A 979 37.92 29.99 -7.07
N ARG A 980 36.76 29.91 -7.76
CA ARG A 980 35.84 31.05 -7.86
C ARG A 980 35.29 31.50 -6.50
N ILE A 981 34.95 30.58 -5.60
CA ILE A 981 34.57 30.89 -4.22
C ILE A 981 35.73 31.55 -3.47
N VAL A 982 36.96 31.02 -3.62
CA VAL A 982 38.15 31.59 -2.98
C VAL A 982 38.39 33.02 -3.43
N ILE A 983 38.29 33.29 -4.74
CA ILE A 983 38.41 34.64 -5.31
C ILE A 983 37.27 35.54 -4.84
N ALA A 984 36.03 35.03 -4.79
CA ALA A 984 34.88 35.79 -4.30
C ALA A 984 34.98 36.14 -2.80
N ASN A 985 35.76 35.40 -2.02
CA ASN A 985 36.05 35.73 -0.61
C ASN A 985 37.32 36.57 -0.43
N ASN A 986 38.08 36.85 -1.50
CA ASN A 986 39.22 37.75 -1.42
C ASN A 986 38.72 39.20 -1.22
N PRO A 987 39.14 39.90 -0.15
CA PRO A 987 38.63 41.23 0.18
C PRO A 987 39.04 42.33 -0.80
N ASP A 988 40.04 42.09 -1.65
CA ASP A 988 40.59 43.08 -2.59
C ASP A 988 40.21 42.79 -4.05
N VAL A 989 39.34 41.80 -4.28
CA VAL A 989 38.80 41.50 -5.61
C VAL A 989 37.94 42.67 -6.13
N SER A 990 38.07 42.98 -7.42
CA SER A 990 37.28 44.04 -8.05
C SER A 990 35.83 43.60 -8.29
N SER A 991 34.92 44.58 -8.32
CA SER A 991 33.50 44.35 -8.65
C SER A 991 33.32 43.70 -10.02
N ALA A 992 34.18 44.03 -10.98
CA ALA A 992 34.15 43.46 -12.34
C ALA A 992 34.43 41.95 -12.35
N ILE A 993 35.36 41.47 -11.52
CA ILE A 993 35.62 40.03 -11.38
C ILE A 993 34.45 39.34 -10.68
N LEU A 994 33.86 39.96 -9.64
CA LEU A 994 32.68 39.42 -8.95
C LEU A 994 31.46 39.30 -9.88
N ASP A 995 31.21 40.33 -10.69
CA ASP A 995 30.18 40.30 -11.74
C ASP A 995 30.45 39.14 -12.71
N ARG A 996 31.70 38.98 -13.15
CA ARG A 996 32.09 37.89 -14.05
C ARG A 996 31.91 36.50 -13.41
N ILE A 997 32.27 36.33 -12.15
CA ILE A 997 32.07 35.07 -11.41
C ILE A 997 30.58 34.72 -11.35
N SER A 998 29.70 35.71 -11.13
CA SER A 998 28.26 35.51 -11.08
C SER A 998 27.65 35.05 -12.42
N GLU A 999 28.30 35.37 -13.54
CA GLU A 999 27.89 34.90 -14.87
C GLU A 999 28.41 33.49 -15.18
N LEU A 1000 29.60 33.16 -14.69
CA LEU A 1000 30.30 31.92 -14.99
C LEU A 1000 29.82 30.73 -14.18
N SER A 1001 29.29 30.96 -12.97
CA SER A 1001 28.84 29.90 -12.07
C SER A 1001 27.33 29.98 -11.80
N ARG A 1002 26.69 28.81 -11.75
CA ARG A 1002 25.30 28.65 -11.30
C ARG A 1002 25.22 28.05 -9.90
N GLU A 1003 26.36 27.77 -9.28
CA GLU A 1003 26.40 27.19 -7.94
C GLU A 1003 26.00 28.25 -6.93
N GLN A 1004 24.93 27.95 -6.20
CA GLN A 1004 24.31 28.83 -5.21
C GLN A 1004 25.33 29.43 -4.21
N GLU A 1005 26.32 28.62 -3.89
CA GLU A 1005 27.34 28.84 -2.88
C GLU A 1005 28.40 29.85 -3.36
N VAL A 1006 28.72 29.82 -4.67
CA VAL A 1006 29.56 30.83 -5.35
C VAL A 1006 28.83 32.17 -5.38
N LEU A 1007 27.53 32.16 -5.69
CA LEU A 1007 26.71 33.37 -5.75
C LEU A 1007 26.51 34.02 -4.37
N GLU A 1008 26.37 33.22 -3.31
CA GLU A 1008 26.33 33.71 -1.93
C GLU A 1008 27.66 34.33 -1.49
N ALA A 1009 28.80 33.74 -1.88
CA ALA A 1009 30.12 34.32 -1.61
C ALA A 1009 30.29 35.66 -2.32
N VAL A 1010 29.89 35.76 -3.59
CA VAL A 1010 29.87 37.01 -4.36
C VAL A 1010 28.98 38.05 -3.68
N LYS A 1011 27.77 37.67 -3.27
CA LYS A 1011 26.82 38.55 -2.58
C LYS A 1011 27.33 39.07 -1.23
N SER A 1012 28.12 38.26 -0.53
CA SER A 1012 28.65 38.57 0.80
C SER A 1012 29.92 39.43 0.74
N ASN A 1013 30.56 39.55 -0.43
CA ASN A 1013 31.75 40.38 -0.59
C ASN A 1013 31.38 41.88 -0.55
N LYS A 1014 32.17 42.67 0.20
CA LYS A 1014 31.99 44.12 0.35
C LYS A 1014 32.10 44.89 -0.98
N ASN A 1015 32.80 44.36 -1.98
CA ASN A 1015 33.07 45.02 -3.26
C ASN A 1015 32.03 44.66 -4.35
N VAL A 1016 31.01 43.85 -4.04
CA VAL A 1016 30.00 43.45 -5.04
C VAL A 1016 29.16 44.64 -5.50
N SER A 1017 28.86 44.70 -6.80
CA SER A 1017 27.99 45.75 -7.34
C SER A 1017 26.53 45.54 -6.91
N MET A 1018 25.79 46.63 -6.66
CA MET A 1018 24.35 46.56 -6.33
C MET A 1018 23.53 45.86 -7.42
N VAL A 1019 23.95 46.01 -8.68
CA VAL A 1019 23.31 45.37 -9.85
C VAL A 1019 23.46 43.86 -9.77
N THR A 1020 24.68 43.36 -9.52
CA THR A 1020 24.94 41.93 -9.41
C THR A 1020 24.28 41.33 -8.18
N LYS A 1021 24.27 42.06 -7.06
CA LYS A 1021 23.53 41.66 -5.86
C LYS A 1021 22.03 41.46 -6.15
N TYR A 1022 21.41 42.40 -6.86
CA TYR A 1022 20.00 42.31 -7.27
C TYR A 1022 19.75 41.19 -8.29
N LYS A 1023 20.67 40.97 -9.25
CA LYS A 1023 20.58 39.86 -10.21
C LYS A 1023 20.57 38.51 -9.51
N ILE A 1024 21.48 38.30 -8.54
CA ILE A 1024 21.56 37.07 -7.76
C ILE A 1024 20.28 36.88 -6.94
N GLU A 1025 19.77 37.93 -6.28
CA GLU A 1025 18.53 37.88 -5.48
C GLU A 1025 17.26 37.54 -6.27
N ASN A 1026 17.22 37.81 -7.58
CA ASN A 1026 16.08 37.47 -8.44
C ASN A 1026 16.30 36.21 -9.30
N GLN A 1027 17.47 35.58 -9.21
CA GLN A 1027 17.77 34.29 -9.87
C GLN A 1027 17.62 33.10 -8.91
N MET A 1028 17.68 33.34 -7.59
CA MET A 1028 17.25 32.40 -6.55
C MET A 1028 15.73 32.34 -6.43
#